data_AF-A0A3D3GPL6-F1
#
_entry.id   AF-A0A3D3GPL6-F1
#
_cell.length_a   1.000
_cell.length_b   1.000
_cell.length_c   1.000
_cell.angle_alpha   90.00
_cell.angle_beta   90.00
_cell.angle_gamma   90.00
#
_symmetry.space_group_name_H-M   'P 1'
#
loop_
_entity.id
_entity.type
_entity.pdbx_description
1 polymer ?
#
loop_
_entity_poly.entity_id
_entity_poly.type
_entity_poly.pdbx_seq_one_letter_code
_entity_poly.pdbx_strand_id
1 'polypeptide(L)'
;MISLSDLDDVEIRDAKKGQFFLTDPYRSVANNSAVYETKPTNAELMDEWVALMKSGTGERGIFNRGGIPKTMPARRLAYLQKKHGKKNGDIGQIGTNPCITGDTLVYVADGRGNVPIKQLAEEGKDVPVFCLDKRGNIAVRTMRNPRLTGRNLDIYKVTLDDGSTIRTTGNHKFLLKSGEYKEVQELQHGDSLHVTTKYAAPVGPHPCSTKDYWWVNNGRFKSSYSEHRVIASHFFEQDIPKGWVVHHRDYDTQNNAPENLEIMTKEAHDAYHGELMRGDNNPMRRARIEWSEEKWSSYRFKHSENNKGVGNARFSGITHDELREHALALTKEIGRRFSTADWVAYAREHTLPQSFSKWRQDHLGGMIGFAKWAALTAGFEHVDEDPRLVKSYRKYTSEGYDCEIADGALVIHKRCEVCSSTFTTSISSREHSVCSQSCGNRRAWVNPEKREERLAGINAAHDEYRVSLREQQAKIYSDLQFRLGRVPMKKEWQKACKEADVSSEIARVSSPFRKYATLQEHASMYNHKVVSVKRCGVADVYNGTVDELHNFFVGGFISSTRNGKVKMVYLNNRNCGEILLQSHEFCNLSEVIARPHDTDKTLLRKIKLATLLGTYQSTLTKFNYISEQWKKNCEDERLLGVSITGQWDCPAVRNGKTLKKMRATSVKTNQKYSKRFGINPSMSITCVKPSGTVSQTFDCSSGIHPRHSQYYIRRIRISATDSLFKMVNDQGIPHNPEVGQTAGEANTYVLEFPVKAPTGSVFKDDVTAIQQLEYWKMVKMNFTEHNPSATISVGEEEWVAVVAWLYENWDIIGGLSFLPRSDHVYRLAPYEPINKKQYDELTKKFPQIDYSKLVMYERTDETEQAKELACAGGTCEII
;
A
#
# COMPACT_ATOMS: atom_id res chain seq x y z
N MET A 1 -15.66 7.30 -5.69
CA MET A 1 -16.08 6.28 -4.70
C MET A 1 -17.10 6.92 -3.77
N ILE A 2 -18.13 6.21 -3.28
CA ILE A 2 -19.00 6.78 -2.23
C ILE A 2 -18.35 6.48 -0.88
N SER A 3 -18.15 7.54 -0.10
CA SER A 3 -17.59 7.48 1.26
C SER A 3 -18.75 7.71 2.23
N LEU A 4 -19.09 6.68 3.01
CA LEU A 4 -20.06 6.83 4.09
C LEU A 4 -19.35 7.29 5.37
N SER A 5 -19.83 8.39 5.97
CA SER A 5 -19.47 8.82 7.32
C SER A 5 -20.65 8.60 8.25
N ASP A 6 -20.40 8.54 9.55
CA ASP A 6 -21.50 8.72 10.51
C ASP A 6 -21.92 10.20 10.56
N LEU A 7 -23.10 10.48 11.12
CA LEU A 7 -23.70 11.82 11.16
C LEU A 7 -22.90 12.83 12.01
N ASP A 8 -22.16 12.36 13.00
CA ASP A 8 -21.37 13.17 13.92
C ASP A 8 -19.91 13.41 13.46
N ASP A 9 -19.52 12.85 12.31
CA ASP A 9 -18.17 12.99 11.75
C ASP A 9 -17.95 14.41 11.16
N VAL A 10 -17.55 15.35 12.00
CA VAL A 10 -17.32 16.76 11.60
C VAL A 10 -16.20 16.89 10.57
N GLU A 11 -15.21 16.01 10.57
CA GLU A 11 -14.11 16.10 9.60
C GLU A 11 -14.57 15.69 8.20
N ILE A 12 -15.30 14.60 8.01
CA ILE A 12 -15.83 14.25 6.68
C ILE A 12 -16.89 15.26 6.22
N ARG A 13 -17.63 15.88 7.14
CA ARG A 13 -18.54 17.01 6.85
C ARG A 13 -17.79 18.23 6.30
N ASP A 14 -16.63 18.52 6.87
CA ASP A 14 -15.89 19.74 6.62
C ASP A 14 -14.71 19.53 5.62
N ALA A 15 -14.40 18.28 5.25
CA ALA A 15 -13.29 17.86 4.40
C ALA A 15 -13.24 18.52 3.02
N LYS A 16 -14.35 19.09 2.56
CA LYS A 16 -14.51 19.81 1.29
C LYS A 16 -14.91 21.29 1.45
N LYS A 17 -14.54 21.91 2.58
CA LYS A 17 -14.61 23.37 2.78
C LYS A 17 -13.33 24.05 2.28
N GLY A 18 -13.44 25.30 1.83
CA GLY A 18 -12.29 26.10 1.41
C GLY A 18 -11.59 25.58 0.13
N GLN A 19 -10.27 25.75 0.05
CA GLN A 19 -9.46 25.46 -1.15
C GLN A 19 -8.90 24.03 -1.19
N PHE A 20 -9.63 23.05 -0.66
CA PHE A 20 -9.19 21.64 -0.62
C PHE A 20 -8.81 21.05 -1.99
N PHE A 21 -9.29 21.61 -3.11
CA PHE A 21 -8.91 21.18 -4.46
C PHE A 21 -7.46 21.56 -4.83
N LEU A 22 -6.80 22.44 -4.06
CA LEU A 22 -5.38 22.74 -4.18
C LEU A 22 -4.52 21.90 -3.23
N THR A 23 -4.96 21.74 -1.97
CA THR A 23 -4.20 21.02 -0.93
C THR A 23 -4.39 19.51 -0.97
N ASP A 24 -5.60 19.07 -1.31
CA ASP A 24 -6.09 17.69 -1.23
C ASP A 24 -6.91 17.31 -2.48
N PRO A 25 -6.36 17.44 -3.70
CA PRO A 25 -7.12 17.27 -4.95
C PRO A 25 -7.83 15.90 -5.06
N TYR A 26 -7.29 14.86 -4.42
CA TYR A 26 -7.89 13.52 -4.31
C TYR A 26 -9.26 13.49 -3.63
N ARG A 27 -9.60 14.48 -2.77
CA ARG A 27 -10.95 14.58 -2.17
C ARG A 27 -12.01 14.86 -3.23
N SER A 28 -11.66 15.50 -4.34
CA SER A 28 -12.56 15.82 -5.45
C SER A 28 -13.15 14.60 -6.18
N VAL A 29 -12.61 13.38 -5.96
CA VAL A 29 -13.11 12.12 -6.57
C VAL A 29 -13.84 11.19 -5.58
N ALA A 30 -13.91 11.56 -4.31
CA ALA A 30 -14.83 10.97 -3.33
C ALA A 30 -16.20 11.65 -3.40
N ASN A 31 -17.26 10.94 -2.99
CA ASN A 31 -18.60 11.50 -2.78
C ASN A 31 -19.06 11.10 -1.37
N ASN A 32 -19.03 12.06 -0.45
CA ASN A 32 -19.27 11.84 0.98
C ASN A 32 -20.77 11.83 1.27
N SER A 33 -21.24 10.94 2.15
CA SER A 33 -22.63 10.92 2.63
C SER A 33 -22.72 10.48 4.09
N ALA A 34 -23.50 11.21 4.90
CA ALA A 34 -23.78 10.87 6.29
C ALA A 34 -24.79 9.70 6.37
N VAL A 35 -24.51 8.74 7.23
CA VAL A 35 -25.38 7.61 7.58
C VAL A 35 -26.35 8.04 8.67
N TYR A 36 -27.65 7.83 8.42
CA TYR A 36 -28.73 8.09 9.37
C TYR A 36 -29.42 6.77 9.75
N GLU A 37 -29.30 6.35 11.00
CA GLU A 37 -29.98 5.16 11.54
C GLU A 37 -31.45 5.43 11.87
N THR A 38 -31.77 6.67 12.22
CA THR A 38 -33.12 7.13 12.56
C THR A 38 -33.43 8.45 11.84
N LYS A 39 -34.63 9.00 12.03
CA LYS A 39 -34.94 10.34 11.56
C LYS A 39 -34.21 11.36 12.45
N PRO A 40 -33.38 12.26 11.89
CA PRO A 40 -32.66 13.26 12.68
C PRO A 40 -33.63 14.26 13.29
N THR A 41 -33.21 14.89 14.38
CA THR A 41 -33.85 16.08 14.92
C THR A 41 -33.71 17.27 13.96
N ASN A 42 -34.55 18.29 14.14
CA ASN A 42 -34.46 19.51 13.33
C ASN A 42 -33.11 20.22 13.51
N ALA A 43 -32.47 20.10 14.69
CA ALA A 43 -31.16 20.70 14.95
C ALA A 43 -30.07 19.99 14.12
N GLU A 44 -29.94 18.67 14.27
CA GLU A 44 -28.96 17.87 13.53
C GLU A 44 -29.10 18.06 12.01
N LEU A 45 -30.33 18.01 11.49
CA LEU A 45 -30.57 18.19 10.06
C LEU A 45 -30.18 19.60 9.57
N MET A 46 -30.38 20.64 10.39
CA MET A 46 -30.01 22.02 10.04
C MET A 46 -28.50 22.27 10.15
N ASP A 47 -27.80 21.67 11.11
CA ASP A 47 -26.33 21.76 11.21
C ASP A 47 -25.66 21.16 9.96
N GLU A 48 -26.16 20.01 9.50
CA GLU A 48 -25.74 19.39 8.25
C GLU A 48 -26.04 20.26 7.03
N TRP A 49 -27.24 20.86 7.01
CA TRP A 49 -27.64 21.72 5.91
C TRP A 49 -26.78 22.98 5.80
N VAL A 50 -26.52 23.63 6.93
CA VAL A 50 -25.66 24.82 7.01
C VAL A 50 -24.22 24.47 6.64
N ALA A 51 -23.72 23.29 7.02
CA ALA A 51 -22.39 22.84 6.62
C ALA A 51 -22.28 22.59 5.11
N LEU A 52 -23.27 21.94 4.51
CA LEU A 52 -23.37 21.66 3.07
C LEU A 52 -23.52 22.96 2.25
N MET A 53 -24.34 23.91 2.72
CA MET A 53 -24.46 25.24 2.12
C MET A 53 -23.12 26.00 2.15
N LYS A 54 -22.45 26.02 3.32
CA LYS A 54 -21.17 26.73 3.50
C LYS A 54 -19.98 26.07 2.79
N SER A 55 -20.05 24.79 2.44
CA SER A 55 -18.94 24.10 1.77
C SER A 55 -18.84 24.45 0.28
N GLY A 56 -19.93 24.87 -0.35
CA GLY A 56 -19.98 25.14 -1.80
C GLY A 56 -19.84 23.88 -2.68
N THR A 57 -19.66 22.69 -2.09
CA THR A 57 -19.35 21.45 -2.82
C THR A 57 -20.50 20.46 -2.91
N GLY A 58 -21.61 20.72 -2.22
CA GLY A 58 -22.78 19.83 -2.22
C GLY A 58 -22.68 18.61 -1.32
N GLU A 59 -21.55 18.48 -0.61
CA GLU A 59 -21.28 17.36 0.28
C GLU A 59 -21.27 17.81 1.75
N ARG A 60 -21.67 16.94 2.69
CA ARG A 60 -22.01 15.51 2.49
C ARG A 60 -23.51 15.23 2.22
N GLY A 61 -23.79 14.21 1.40
CA GLY A 61 -25.13 13.71 1.13
C GLY A 61 -25.77 12.92 2.29
N ILE A 62 -26.94 12.33 2.03
CA ILE A 62 -27.73 11.53 2.96
C ILE A 62 -27.72 10.06 2.53
N PHE A 63 -27.44 9.15 3.46
CA PHE A 63 -27.72 7.72 3.39
C PHE A 63 -28.61 7.31 4.58
N ASN A 64 -29.91 7.13 4.35
CA ASN A 64 -30.88 6.80 5.39
C ASN A 64 -31.02 5.28 5.54
N ARG A 65 -30.26 4.71 6.49
CA ARG A 65 -30.31 3.28 6.82
C ARG A 65 -31.63 2.91 7.48
N GLY A 66 -32.17 3.75 8.36
CA GLY A 66 -33.47 3.56 9.02
C GLY A 66 -34.67 3.48 8.06
N GLY A 67 -34.56 4.09 6.88
CA GLY A 67 -35.57 4.03 5.79
C GLY A 67 -35.52 2.76 4.94
N ILE A 68 -34.44 1.97 5.00
CA ILE A 68 -34.26 0.76 4.17
C ILE A 68 -35.39 -0.27 4.37
N PRO A 69 -35.74 -0.71 5.61
CA PRO A 69 -36.80 -1.70 5.82
C PRO A 69 -38.16 -1.26 5.26
N LYS A 70 -38.41 0.07 5.22
CA LYS A 70 -39.68 0.66 4.77
C LYS A 70 -39.82 0.69 3.24
N THR A 71 -38.71 0.65 2.50
CA THR A 71 -38.71 0.84 1.03
C THR A 71 -38.27 -0.40 0.22
N MET A 72 -37.62 -1.36 0.87
CA MET A 72 -37.20 -2.64 0.27
C MET A 72 -38.41 -3.54 -0.09
N PRO A 73 -38.33 -4.39 -1.13
CA PRO A 73 -39.36 -5.40 -1.40
C PRO A 73 -39.52 -6.39 -0.25
N ALA A 74 -40.78 -6.69 0.10
CA ALA A 74 -41.12 -7.64 1.16
C ALA A 74 -40.45 -9.02 1.01
N ARG A 75 -40.19 -9.49 -0.22
CA ARG A 75 -39.47 -10.75 -0.48
C ARG A 75 -38.02 -10.74 0.02
N ARG A 76 -37.33 -9.60 -0.12
CA ARG A 76 -35.96 -9.41 0.34
C ARG A 76 -35.91 -9.14 1.84
N LEU A 77 -36.83 -8.32 2.34
CA LEU A 77 -37.02 -8.08 3.77
C LEU A 77 -37.20 -9.40 4.53
N ALA A 78 -38.10 -10.27 4.07
CA ALA A 78 -38.34 -11.58 4.66
C ALA A 78 -37.13 -12.54 4.54
N TYR A 79 -36.36 -12.49 3.44
CA TYR A 79 -35.11 -13.25 3.31
C TYR A 79 -34.07 -12.78 4.34
N LEU A 80 -33.83 -11.47 4.45
CA LEU A 80 -32.82 -10.91 5.37
C LEU A 80 -33.22 -11.09 6.84
N GLN A 81 -34.49 -10.91 7.21
CA GLN A 81 -35.00 -11.24 8.55
C GLN A 81 -34.87 -12.73 8.89
N LYS A 82 -35.06 -13.62 7.90
CA LYS A 82 -34.83 -15.06 8.08
C LYS A 82 -33.34 -15.38 8.22
N LYS A 83 -32.47 -14.66 7.51
CA LYS A 83 -31.01 -14.85 7.48
C LYS A 83 -30.32 -14.33 8.76
N HIS A 84 -30.73 -13.16 9.23
CA HIS A 84 -30.04 -12.45 10.31
C HIS A 84 -30.72 -12.57 11.69
N GLY A 85 -32.06 -12.70 11.76
CA GLY A 85 -32.73 -13.10 13.01
C GLY A 85 -34.18 -12.66 13.20
N LYS A 86 -34.96 -13.48 13.90
CA LYS A 86 -36.39 -13.22 14.20
C LYS A 86 -36.65 -12.27 15.39
N LYS A 87 -35.64 -11.71 16.04
CA LYS A 87 -35.84 -10.76 17.16
C LYS A 87 -35.94 -9.33 16.63
N ASN A 88 -37.05 -8.67 16.91
CA ASN A 88 -37.32 -7.25 16.64
C ASN A 88 -37.25 -6.78 15.17
N GLY A 89 -37.20 -7.70 14.19
CA GLY A 89 -37.28 -7.37 12.76
C GLY A 89 -35.95 -6.94 12.10
N ASP A 90 -34.82 -7.21 12.76
CA ASP A 90 -33.47 -6.98 12.25
C ASP A 90 -33.24 -7.58 10.85
N ILE A 91 -32.51 -6.85 10.01
CA ILE A 91 -32.16 -7.21 8.63
C ILE A 91 -30.64 -7.41 8.43
N GLY A 92 -29.86 -7.40 9.52
CA GLY A 92 -28.41 -7.36 9.49
C GLY A 92 -27.87 -5.96 9.17
N GLN A 93 -26.57 -5.74 9.36
CA GLN A 93 -25.94 -4.49 8.93
C GLN A 93 -25.83 -4.45 7.40
N ILE A 94 -26.71 -3.65 6.77
CA ILE A 94 -26.69 -3.34 5.34
C ILE A 94 -25.93 -2.02 5.15
N GLY A 95 -24.83 -2.06 4.41
CA GLY A 95 -24.08 -0.87 3.99
C GLY A 95 -23.00 -0.32 4.93
N THR A 96 -22.65 -0.97 6.05
CA THR A 96 -21.35 -0.91 6.76
C THR A 96 -21.24 -2.11 7.71
N ASN A 97 -20.05 -2.46 8.23
CA ASN A 97 -19.80 -3.48 9.26
C ASN A 97 -18.29 -3.49 9.61
N PRO A 98 -17.78 -3.79 10.85
CA PRO A 98 -18.45 -4.27 12.08
C PRO A 98 -18.02 -3.57 13.41
N CYS A 99 -18.44 -4.10 14.58
CA CYS A 99 -18.26 -3.49 15.92
C CYS A 99 -17.67 -4.46 16.98
N ILE A 100 -17.16 -3.94 18.11
CA ILE A 100 -16.54 -4.70 19.24
C ILE A 100 -17.19 -4.39 20.60
N THR A 101 -17.07 -5.25 21.62
CA THR A 101 -17.66 -4.93 22.95
C THR A 101 -16.88 -3.86 23.70
N GLY A 102 -17.56 -3.11 24.58
CA GLY A 102 -16.99 -1.95 25.29
C GLY A 102 -15.77 -2.23 26.18
N ASP A 103 -15.64 -3.47 26.68
CA ASP A 103 -14.48 -3.98 27.43
C ASP A 103 -13.25 -4.29 26.54
N THR A 104 -13.39 -4.20 25.22
CA THR A 104 -12.29 -4.42 24.28
C THR A 104 -11.32 -3.25 24.32
N LEU A 105 -10.06 -3.54 24.65
CA LEU A 105 -8.96 -2.57 24.63
C LEU A 105 -8.63 -2.17 23.18
N VAL A 106 -8.35 -0.89 22.96
CA VAL A 106 -7.80 -0.35 21.70
C VAL A 106 -6.34 0.04 21.94
N TYR A 107 -5.49 -0.24 20.95
CA TYR A 107 -4.07 0.09 21.02
C TYR A 107 -3.85 1.55 20.60
N VAL A 108 -3.76 2.44 21.58
CA VAL A 108 -3.66 3.91 21.44
C VAL A 108 -2.20 4.37 21.50
N ALA A 109 -1.92 5.47 20.81
CA ALA A 109 -0.59 6.04 20.60
C ALA A 109 -0.33 7.32 21.42
N ASP A 110 -1.25 7.71 22.30
CA ASP A 110 -1.22 8.91 23.14
C ASP A 110 -0.47 8.74 24.48
N GLY A 111 0.40 7.75 24.58
CA GLY A 111 1.11 7.38 25.81
C GLY A 111 0.36 6.39 26.72
N ARG A 112 -0.99 6.33 26.68
CA ARG A 112 -1.77 5.40 27.55
C ARG A 112 -1.65 3.94 27.13
N GLY A 113 -1.28 3.69 25.88
CA GLY A 113 -1.04 2.35 25.32
C GLY A 113 -2.32 1.56 25.07
N ASN A 114 -3.03 1.13 26.11
CA ASN A 114 -4.21 0.27 25.97
C ASN A 114 -5.38 0.80 26.79
N VAL A 115 -6.45 1.22 26.10
CA VAL A 115 -7.63 1.84 26.73
C VAL A 115 -8.91 1.14 26.25
N PRO A 116 -9.87 0.80 27.12
CA PRO A 116 -11.15 0.22 26.70
C PRO A 116 -11.90 1.15 25.75
N ILE A 117 -12.43 0.62 24.64
CA ILE A 117 -13.16 1.45 23.66
C ILE A 117 -14.37 2.16 24.27
N LYS A 118 -14.99 1.59 25.32
CA LYS A 118 -16.05 2.27 26.08
C LYS A 118 -15.52 3.53 26.77
N GLN A 119 -14.35 3.47 27.41
CA GLN A 119 -13.75 4.64 28.04
C GLN A 119 -13.41 5.71 26.99
N LEU A 120 -12.83 5.31 25.85
CA LEU A 120 -12.55 6.22 24.74
C LEU A 120 -13.82 6.91 24.21
N ALA A 121 -14.96 6.20 24.23
CA ALA A 121 -16.26 6.74 23.85
C ALA A 121 -16.91 7.63 24.92
N GLU A 122 -16.68 7.36 26.20
CA GLU A 122 -17.11 8.21 27.31
C GLU A 122 -16.25 9.49 27.40
N GLU A 123 -14.99 9.44 26.97
CA GLU A 123 -14.10 10.61 26.85
C GLU A 123 -14.48 11.53 25.68
N GLY A 124 -15.12 11.00 24.63
CA GLY A 124 -15.65 11.78 23.50
C GLY A 124 -14.58 12.54 22.70
N LYS A 125 -13.33 12.06 22.70
CA LYS A 125 -12.19 12.70 22.05
C LYS A 125 -11.65 11.83 20.92
N ASP A 126 -11.06 12.49 19.93
CA ASP A 126 -10.24 11.83 18.92
C ASP A 126 -8.95 11.31 19.56
N VAL A 127 -8.57 10.08 19.22
CA VAL A 127 -7.42 9.40 19.83
C VAL A 127 -6.57 8.73 18.76
N PRO A 128 -5.26 8.98 18.70
CA PRO A 128 -4.38 8.31 17.74
C PRO A 128 -4.24 6.82 18.09
N VAL A 129 -4.40 5.95 17.10
CA VAL A 129 -4.37 4.50 17.25
C VAL A 129 -3.40 3.86 16.26
N PHE A 130 -2.88 2.70 16.65
CA PHE A 130 -2.10 1.88 15.74
C PHE A 130 -3.01 1.17 14.73
N CYS A 131 -2.57 1.13 13.47
CA CYS A 131 -3.28 0.56 12.33
C CYS A 131 -2.31 -0.06 11.31
N LEU A 132 -2.85 -0.69 10.27
CA LEU A 132 -2.10 -1.21 9.12
C LEU A 132 -2.27 -0.30 7.91
N ASP A 133 -1.15 0.05 7.27
CA ASP A 133 -1.16 0.68 5.95
C ASP A 133 -1.56 -0.31 4.83
N LYS A 134 -1.74 0.20 3.60
CA LYS A 134 -2.08 -0.63 2.42
C LYS A 134 -1.00 -1.64 2.02
N ARG A 135 0.20 -1.57 2.61
CA ARG A 135 1.35 -2.48 2.39
C ARG A 135 1.54 -3.47 3.56
N GLY A 136 0.76 -3.34 4.64
CA GLY A 136 0.85 -4.17 5.84
C GLY A 136 1.91 -3.71 6.86
N ASN A 137 2.39 -2.47 6.79
CA ASN A 137 3.26 -1.88 7.82
C ASN A 137 2.43 -1.30 8.97
N ILE A 138 3.04 -1.19 10.15
CA ILE A 138 2.46 -0.48 11.29
C ILE A 138 2.48 1.03 11.00
N ALA A 139 1.32 1.67 11.12
CA ALA A 139 1.17 3.12 11.10
C ALA A 139 0.38 3.59 12.33
N VAL A 140 0.45 4.89 12.63
CA VAL A 140 -0.48 5.55 13.56
C VAL A 140 -1.36 6.51 12.75
N ARG A 141 -2.66 6.50 13.05
CA ARG A 141 -3.68 7.39 12.48
C ARG A 141 -4.69 7.75 13.56
N THR A 142 -5.33 8.90 13.42
CA THR A 142 -6.35 9.33 14.36
C THR A 142 -7.61 8.46 14.22
N MET A 143 -8.06 7.89 15.33
CA MET A 143 -9.39 7.30 15.47
C MET A 143 -10.35 8.41 15.89
N ARG A 144 -11.22 8.79 14.96
CA ARG A 144 -12.22 9.83 15.11
C ARG A 144 -13.43 9.34 15.87
N ASN A 145 -13.77 10.08 16.92
CA ASN A 145 -14.97 9.92 17.74
C ASN A 145 -15.28 8.44 18.09
N PRO A 146 -14.46 7.79 18.94
CA PRO A 146 -14.77 6.44 19.42
C PRO A 146 -16.18 6.44 20.02
N ARG A 147 -17.06 5.51 19.62
CA ARG A 147 -18.50 5.65 19.89
C ARG A 147 -19.23 4.33 20.07
N LEU A 148 -20.34 4.38 20.80
CA LEU A 148 -21.31 3.30 20.93
C LEU A 148 -22.08 3.15 19.60
N THR A 149 -21.89 2.04 18.91
CA THR A 149 -22.47 1.76 17.58
C THR A 149 -23.63 0.77 17.60
N GLY A 150 -23.91 0.13 18.73
CA GLY A 150 -25.09 -0.74 18.87
C GLY A 150 -25.35 -1.15 20.32
N ARG A 151 -26.62 -1.36 20.67
CA ARG A 151 -27.02 -1.78 22.03
C ARG A 151 -27.58 -3.20 22.04
N ASN A 152 -27.26 -3.96 23.09
CA ASN A 152 -27.76 -5.33 23.31
C ASN A 152 -27.64 -6.29 22.10
N LEU A 153 -26.54 -6.20 21.33
CA LEU A 153 -26.30 -7.09 20.19
C LEU A 153 -25.73 -8.44 20.62
N ASP A 154 -25.98 -9.49 19.83
CA ASP A 154 -25.50 -10.84 20.10
C ASP A 154 -23.98 -10.96 19.93
N ILE A 155 -23.30 -11.31 21.03
CA ILE A 155 -21.84 -11.35 21.11
C ILE A 155 -21.33 -12.78 21.03
N TYR A 156 -20.22 -12.93 20.32
CA TYR A 156 -19.45 -14.16 20.20
C TYR A 156 -18.10 -13.95 20.86
N LYS A 157 -17.72 -14.90 21.73
CA LYS A 157 -16.38 -15.02 22.32
C LYS A 157 -15.54 -15.91 21.42
N VAL A 158 -14.52 -15.35 20.80
CA VAL A 158 -13.46 -16.08 20.11
C VAL A 158 -12.36 -16.35 21.13
N THR A 159 -11.94 -17.60 21.27
CA THR A 159 -10.81 -18.04 22.10
C THR A 159 -9.68 -18.52 21.19
N LEU A 160 -8.46 -18.07 21.45
CA LEU A 160 -7.25 -18.47 20.72
C LEU A 160 -6.43 -19.52 21.51
N ASP A 161 -5.46 -20.13 20.85
CA ASP A 161 -4.57 -21.20 21.37
C ASP A 161 -3.61 -20.77 22.49
N ASP A 162 -3.33 -19.46 22.59
CA ASP A 162 -2.63 -18.85 23.71
C ASP A 162 -3.53 -18.54 24.93
N GLY A 163 -4.82 -18.88 24.83
CA GLY A 163 -5.82 -18.60 25.87
C GLY A 163 -6.40 -17.18 25.83
N SER A 164 -5.95 -16.31 24.93
CA SER A 164 -6.54 -14.98 24.74
C SER A 164 -7.97 -15.08 24.20
N THR A 165 -8.79 -14.08 24.53
CA THR A 165 -10.21 -14.10 24.13
C THR A 165 -10.73 -12.71 23.76
N ILE A 166 -11.37 -12.58 22.61
CA ILE A 166 -12.02 -11.35 22.15
C ILE A 166 -13.54 -11.55 22.06
N ARG A 167 -14.29 -10.50 22.40
CA ARG A 167 -15.76 -10.47 22.42
C ARG A 167 -16.25 -9.47 21.39
N THR A 168 -17.01 -9.95 20.41
CA THR A 168 -17.37 -9.14 19.24
C THR A 168 -18.66 -9.65 18.58
N THR A 169 -19.25 -8.89 17.65
CA THR A 169 -20.46 -9.32 16.93
C THR A 169 -20.15 -10.51 15.99
N GLY A 170 -21.15 -11.35 15.72
CA GLY A 170 -20.94 -12.57 14.91
C GLY A 170 -20.51 -12.31 13.46
N ASN A 171 -20.89 -11.16 12.92
CA ASN A 171 -20.54 -10.66 11.60
C ASN A 171 -19.25 -9.82 11.58
N HIS A 172 -18.51 -9.76 12.70
CA HIS A 172 -17.22 -9.07 12.77
C HIS A 172 -16.15 -9.81 11.98
N LYS A 173 -15.28 -9.09 11.27
CA LYS A 173 -14.26 -9.67 10.39
C LYS A 173 -12.88 -9.52 10.99
N PHE A 174 -12.18 -10.63 11.20
CA PHE A 174 -10.76 -10.61 11.51
C PHE A 174 -9.94 -10.90 10.25
N LEU A 175 -8.82 -10.19 10.12
CA LEU A 175 -7.78 -10.50 9.15
C LEU A 175 -7.11 -11.83 9.55
N LEU A 176 -7.03 -12.78 8.62
CA LEU A 176 -6.27 -14.02 8.76
C LEU A 176 -4.81 -13.80 8.36
N LYS A 177 -3.92 -14.67 8.83
CA LYS A 177 -2.50 -14.64 8.44
C LYS A 177 -2.28 -14.92 6.94
N SER A 178 -3.27 -15.46 6.23
CA SER A 178 -3.31 -15.59 4.77
C SER A 178 -3.55 -14.26 4.02
N GLY A 179 -3.99 -13.20 4.71
CA GLY A 179 -4.40 -11.93 4.10
C GLY A 179 -5.91 -11.83 3.80
N GLU A 180 -6.67 -12.92 3.95
CA GLU A 180 -8.13 -12.92 3.81
C GLU A 180 -8.82 -12.40 5.08
N TYR A 181 -9.97 -11.74 4.95
CA TYR A 181 -10.83 -11.38 6.08
C TYR A 181 -11.97 -12.39 6.23
N LYS A 182 -12.17 -12.93 7.44
CA LYS A 182 -13.19 -13.95 7.72
C LYS A 182 -14.11 -13.52 8.86
N GLU A 183 -15.42 -13.76 8.71
CA GLU A 183 -16.40 -13.38 9.73
C GLU A 183 -16.32 -14.31 10.95
N VAL A 184 -16.61 -13.79 12.14
CA VAL A 184 -16.46 -14.52 13.41
C VAL A 184 -17.31 -15.78 13.50
N GLN A 185 -18.51 -15.76 12.93
CA GLN A 185 -19.36 -16.96 12.80
C GLN A 185 -18.79 -18.01 11.84
N GLU A 186 -17.88 -17.64 10.95
CA GLU A 186 -17.25 -18.53 9.96
C GLU A 186 -15.89 -19.08 10.43
N LEU A 187 -15.29 -18.49 11.48
CA LEU A 187 -14.01 -18.93 12.03
C LEU A 187 -14.08 -20.37 12.57
N GLN A 188 -13.16 -21.21 12.11
CA GLN A 188 -13.07 -22.63 12.44
C GLN A 188 -11.86 -22.92 13.33
N HIS A 189 -11.93 -24.05 14.05
CA HIS A 189 -10.85 -24.53 14.91
C HIS A 189 -9.57 -24.76 14.10
N GLY A 190 -8.55 -23.92 14.31
CA GLY A 190 -7.27 -23.94 13.60
C GLY A 190 -7.00 -22.74 12.68
N ASP A 191 -8.00 -21.89 12.40
CA ASP A 191 -7.82 -20.64 11.64
C ASP A 191 -6.82 -19.73 12.35
N SER A 192 -5.75 -19.32 11.67
CA SER A 192 -4.70 -18.46 12.22
C SER A 192 -5.00 -16.99 11.94
N LEU A 193 -5.31 -16.21 12.98
CA LEU A 193 -5.55 -14.78 12.85
C LEU A 193 -4.24 -14.01 12.60
N HIS A 194 -4.32 -12.90 11.88
CA HIS A 194 -3.22 -11.95 11.79
C HIS A 194 -3.13 -11.16 13.11
N VAL A 195 -1.95 -11.14 13.71
CA VAL A 195 -1.68 -10.41 14.94
C VAL A 195 -0.53 -9.43 14.79
N THR A 196 -0.63 -8.33 15.53
CA THR A 196 0.50 -7.44 15.83
C THR A 196 0.93 -7.64 17.28
N THR A 197 2.22 -7.53 17.55
CA THR A 197 2.78 -7.77 18.89
C THR A 197 3.62 -6.59 19.38
N LYS A 198 3.44 -6.20 20.65
CA LYS A 198 4.26 -5.23 21.38
C LYS A 198 5.12 -5.97 22.40
N TYR A 199 6.41 -5.66 22.52
CA TYR A 199 7.32 -6.31 23.48
C TYR A 199 8.45 -5.39 23.96
N ALA A 200 8.96 -5.64 25.18
CA ALA A 200 10.08 -4.90 25.77
C ALA A 200 11.44 -5.54 25.41
N ALA A 201 12.37 -4.76 24.84
CA ALA A 201 13.72 -5.22 24.51
C ALA A 201 14.75 -4.06 24.41
N PRO A 202 16.05 -4.31 24.64
CA PRO A 202 17.09 -3.29 24.56
C PRO A 202 17.46 -2.97 23.10
N VAL A 203 18.08 -1.80 22.90
CA VAL A 203 18.56 -1.37 21.57
C VAL A 203 19.92 -2.00 21.29
N GLY A 204 19.94 -3.00 20.40
CA GLY A 204 21.15 -3.62 19.85
C GLY A 204 21.71 -4.81 20.65
N PRO A 205 22.71 -5.54 20.10
CA PRO A 205 23.26 -6.77 20.70
C PRO A 205 24.31 -6.52 21.79
N HIS A 206 24.54 -5.27 22.20
CA HIS A 206 25.62 -4.92 23.12
C HIS A 206 25.18 -4.99 24.60
N PRO A 207 25.96 -5.65 25.49
CA PRO A 207 25.61 -5.84 26.90
C PRO A 207 25.66 -4.57 27.77
N CYS A 208 25.78 -3.38 27.17
CA CYS A 208 25.86 -2.09 27.86
C CYS A 208 24.57 -1.26 27.75
N SER A 209 23.58 -1.68 26.95
CA SER A 209 22.24 -1.08 26.96
C SER A 209 21.37 -1.77 28.00
N THR A 210 21.29 -1.21 29.21
CA THR A 210 20.54 -1.78 30.34
C THR A 210 19.05 -1.45 30.32
N LYS A 211 18.61 -0.52 29.47
CA LYS A 211 17.22 -0.05 29.40
C LYS A 211 16.44 -0.73 28.25
N ASP A 212 15.23 -1.17 28.56
CA ASP A 212 14.30 -1.75 27.60
C ASP A 212 13.39 -0.69 26.98
N TYR A 213 13.21 -0.78 25.67
CA TYR A 213 12.25 0.02 24.90
C TYR A 213 11.10 -0.85 24.42
N TRP A 214 9.96 -0.22 24.13
CA TRP A 214 8.85 -0.87 23.46
C TRP A 214 9.07 -1.00 21.95
N TRP A 215 8.94 -2.23 21.45
CA TRP A 215 9.00 -2.58 20.03
C TRP A 215 7.66 -3.12 19.56
N VAL A 216 7.26 -2.79 18.34
CA VAL A 216 6.01 -3.24 17.69
C VAL A 216 6.34 -4.01 16.43
N ASN A 217 5.70 -5.15 16.19
CA ASN A 217 5.92 -6.00 15.02
C ASN A 217 4.59 -6.46 14.39
N ASN A 218 4.48 -6.34 13.06
CA ASN A 218 3.32 -6.71 12.23
C ASN A 218 3.17 -8.23 11.95
N GLY A 219 3.63 -9.09 12.86
CA GLY A 219 3.64 -10.54 12.70
C GLY A 219 4.69 -11.09 11.72
N ARG A 220 5.65 -10.26 11.27
CA ARG A 220 6.79 -10.64 10.40
C ARG A 220 8.11 -10.16 11.01
N PHE A 221 9.00 -11.09 11.39
CA PHE A 221 10.24 -10.79 12.14
C PHE A 221 11.20 -9.74 11.54
N LYS A 222 11.14 -9.44 10.23
CA LYS A 222 12.00 -8.42 9.60
C LYS A 222 11.56 -6.97 9.85
N SER A 223 10.33 -6.74 10.30
CA SER A 223 9.72 -5.41 10.44
C SER A 223 9.31 -5.12 11.89
N SER A 224 10.30 -5.08 12.78
CA SER A 224 10.12 -4.54 14.14
C SER A 224 10.41 -3.05 14.17
N TYR A 225 9.40 -2.26 14.53
CA TYR A 225 9.46 -0.81 14.65
C TYR A 225 9.65 -0.42 16.11
N SER A 226 10.39 0.66 16.37
CA SER A 226 10.42 1.29 17.70
C SER A 226 9.10 2.05 17.91
N GLU A 227 8.39 1.76 19.01
CA GLU A 227 7.10 2.39 19.30
C GLU A 227 7.24 3.93 19.40
N HIS A 228 8.23 4.42 20.15
CA HIS A 228 8.47 5.86 20.30
C HIS A 228 8.82 6.56 18.98
N ARG A 229 9.45 5.87 18.02
CA ARG A 229 9.74 6.48 16.70
C ARG A 229 8.48 6.58 15.85
N VAL A 230 7.59 5.60 15.90
CA VAL A 230 6.31 5.65 15.17
C VAL A 230 5.39 6.72 15.77
N ILE A 231 5.32 6.81 17.11
CA ILE A 231 4.57 7.87 17.81
C ILE A 231 5.14 9.24 17.46
N ALA A 232 6.44 9.47 17.66
CA ALA A 232 7.07 10.76 17.37
C ALA A 232 6.90 11.17 15.90
N SER A 233 7.06 10.25 14.95
CA SER A 233 6.89 10.57 13.53
C SER A 233 5.47 11.01 13.16
N HIS A 234 4.45 10.46 13.84
CA HIS A 234 3.07 10.91 13.69
C HIS A 234 2.81 12.27 14.37
N PHE A 235 3.20 12.42 15.64
CA PHE A 235 2.90 13.63 16.43
C PHE A 235 3.69 14.87 16.03
N PHE A 236 4.90 14.71 15.46
CA PHE A 236 5.70 15.80 14.92
C PHE A 236 5.58 15.96 13.40
N GLU A 237 4.67 15.20 12.77
CA GLU A 237 4.39 15.20 11.32
C GLU A 237 5.66 15.11 10.42
N GLN A 238 6.69 14.39 10.90
CA GLN A 238 8.01 14.35 10.29
C GLN A 238 8.58 12.93 10.20
N ASP A 239 9.09 12.55 9.04
CA ASP A 239 9.94 11.37 8.87
C ASP A 239 11.29 11.59 9.58
N ILE A 240 11.59 10.75 10.59
CA ILE A 240 12.78 10.90 11.43
C ILE A 240 14.02 10.37 10.68
N PRO A 241 14.96 11.22 10.21
CA PRO A 241 16.03 10.79 9.32
C PRO A 241 17.07 9.89 10.00
N LYS A 242 17.91 9.24 9.19
CA LYS A 242 19.06 8.48 9.68
C LYS A 242 20.06 9.45 10.33
N GLY A 243 20.42 9.20 11.60
CA GLY A 243 21.25 10.10 12.41
C GLY A 243 20.46 10.96 13.41
N TRP A 244 19.12 10.93 13.37
CA TRP A 244 18.28 11.61 14.34
C TRP A 244 17.74 10.66 15.41
N VAL A 245 17.66 11.17 16.65
CA VAL A 245 17.31 10.43 17.87
C VAL A 245 16.00 11.00 18.42
N VAL A 246 15.15 10.13 18.95
CA VAL A 246 14.02 10.52 19.80
C VAL A 246 14.50 10.39 21.24
N HIS A 247 14.48 11.49 21.98
CA HIS A 247 14.87 11.58 23.37
C HIS A 247 13.64 11.52 24.28
N HIS A 248 13.75 10.80 25.40
CA HIS A 248 12.74 10.75 26.46
C HIS A 248 13.16 11.73 27.57
N ARG A 249 12.37 12.79 27.79
CA ARG A 249 12.72 13.89 28.72
C ARG A 249 12.85 13.44 30.17
N ASP A 250 12.05 12.46 30.59
CA ASP A 250 12.10 11.82 31.92
C ASP A 250 13.15 10.70 32.04
N TYR A 251 13.84 10.38 30.95
CA TYR A 251 14.77 9.25 30.80
C TYR A 251 14.14 7.85 31.01
N ASP A 252 12.81 7.73 31.09
CA ASP A 252 12.10 6.44 31.04
C ASP A 252 11.83 6.04 29.59
N THR A 253 12.53 4.98 29.16
CA THR A 253 12.49 4.45 27.79
C THR A 253 11.18 3.72 27.45
N GLN A 254 10.27 3.60 28.41
CA GLN A 254 8.93 3.01 28.26
C GLN A 254 7.81 4.07 28.27
N ASN A 255 8.07 5.29 28.76
CA ASN A 255 7.09 6.38 28.75
C ASN A 255 7.04 7.05 27.38
N ASN A 256 6.25 6.48 26.47
CA ASN A 256 6.11 6.96 25.09
C ASN A 256 5.00 8.01 24.93
N ALA A 257 4.64 8.74 26.00
CA ALA A 257 3.74 9.89 25.91
C ALA A 257 4.35 10.98 25.00
N PRO A 258 3.60 11.54 24.03
CA PRO A 258 4.14 12.49 23.04
C PRO A 258 4.88 13.68 23.65
N GLU A 259 4.37 14.24 24.74
CA GLU A 259 4.95 15.34 25.50
C GLU A 259 6.32 15.00 26.15
N ASN A 260 6.59 13.72 26.38
CA ASN A 260 7.87 13.21 26.89
C ASN A 260 8.89 12.97 25.76
N LEU A 261 8.46 12.97 24.49
CA LEU A 261 9.33 12.71 23.34
C LEU A 261 9.88 14.01 22.75
N GLU A 262 11.13 13.99 22.30
CA GLU A 262 11.77 15.11 21.61
C GLU A 262 12.65 14.62 20.47
N ILE A 263 12.45 15.15 19.26
CA ILE A 263 13.28 14.83 18.09
C ILE A 263 14.48 15.78 18.07
N MET A 264 15.69 15.21 18.06
CA MET A 264 16.94 15.97 18.00
C MET A 264 18.01 15.24 17.19
N THR A 265 19.00 15.97 16.65
CA THR A 265 20.13 15.33 15.96
C THR A 265 21.00 14.58 16.96
N LYS A 266 21.79 13.60 16.49
CA LYS A 266 22.72 12.86 17.36
C LYS A 266 23.73 13.78 18.04
N GLU A 267 24.18 14.82 17.34
CA GLU A 267 25.12 15.83 17.83
C GLU A 267 24.49 16.70 18.93
N ALA A 268 23.26 17.16 18.73
CA ALA A 268 22.53 17.95 19.73
C ALA A 268 22.19 17.12 20.98
N HIS A 269 21.78 15.86 20.79
CA HIS A 269 21.56 14.91 21.88
C HIS A 269 22.84 14.69 22.69
N ASP A 270 23.96 14.39 22.02
CA ASP A 270 25.21 14.11 22.70
C ASP A 270 25.83 15.36 23.33
N ALA A 271 25.56 16.56 22.78
CA ALA A 271 25.86 17.82 23.43
C ALA A 271 25.04 18.04 24.71
N TYR A 272 23.72 17.80 24.68
CA TYR A 272 22.84 17.92 25.85
C TYR A 272 23.28 17.00 27.01
N HIS A 273 23.53 15.72 26.72
CA HIS A 273 24.14 14.81 27.71
C HIS A 273 25.54 15.26 28.11
N GLY A 274 26.34 15.79 27.18
CA GLY A 274 27.65 16.35 27.45
C GLY A 274 27.64 17.53 28.43
N GLU A 275 26.61 18.38 28.41
CA GLU A 275 26.43 19.50 29.34
C GLU A 275 26.02 19.01 30.74
N LEU A 276 25.08 18.07 30.81
CA LEU A 276 24.68 17.41 32.06
C LEU A 276 25.84 16.68 32.76
N MET A 277 26.85 16.26 32.00
CA MET A 277 28.06 15.59 32.45
C MET A 277 29.26 16.54 32.68
N ARG A 278 29.04 17.87 32.77
CA ARG A 278 30.09 18.83 33.18
C ARG A 278 30.22 18.92 34.71
N GLY A 279 31.35 19.44 35.18
CA GLY A 279 31.61 19.67 36.61
C GLY A 279 31.65 18.38 37.43
N ASP A 280 30.94 18.37 38.57
CA ASP A 280 30.89 17.24 39.50
C ASP A 280 30.10 16.02 38.98
N ASN A 281 29.20 16.24 38.02
CA ASN A 281 28.47 15.17 37.36
C ASN A 281 29.31 14.38 36.35
N ASN A 282 30.54 14.82 36.06
CA ASN A 282 31.41 14.19 35.08
C ASN A 282 31.75 12.73 35.47
N PRO A 283 31.40 11.73 34.64
CA PRO A 283 31.66 10.32 34.94
C PRO A 283 33.12 9.99 35.21
N MET A 284 34.06 10.72 34.62
CA MET A 284 35.51 10.54 34.83
C MET A 284 36.01 11.21 36.12
N ARG A 285 35.34 12.27 36.60
CA ARG A 285 35.63 12.86 37.92
C ARG A 285 35.12 11.95 39.03
N ARG A 286 33.92 11.39 38.85
CA ARG A 286 33.31 10.36 39.71
C ARG A 286 34.06 9.02 39.68
N ALA A 287 34.54 8.59 38.51
CA ALA A 287 35.33 7.37 38.36
C ALA A 287 36.56 7.31 39.28
N ARG A 288 37.17 8.46 39.60
CA ARG A 288 38.34 8.55 40.49
C ARG A 288 38.03 8.25 41.97
N ILE A 289 36.77 8.12 42.33
CA ILE A 289 36.27 7.85 43.69
C ILE A 289 35.41 6.58 43.71
N GLU A 290 34.66 6.31 42.63
CA GLU A 290 33.65 5.24 42.56
C GLU A 290 34.09 3.95 41.85
N TRP A 291 35.23 3.93 41.12
CA TRP A 291 35.64 2.75 40.34
C TRP A 291 36.80 1.99 40.99
N SER A 292 36.74 0.67 40.97
CA SER A 292 37.83 -0.21 41.40
C SER A 292 39.04 -0.16 40.44
N GLU A 293 40.23 -0.49 40.95
CA GLU A 293 41.47 -0.49 40.16
C GLU A 293 41.40 -1.38 38.90
N GLU A 294 40.74 -2.53 38.95
CA GLU A 294 40.55 -3.42 37.80
C GLU A 294 39.78 -2.73 36.66
N LYS A 295 38.67 -2.06 37.00
CA LYS A 295 37.86 -1.30 36.03
C LYS A 295 38.68 -0.14 35.43
N TRP A 296 39.55 0.46 36.24
CA TRP A 296 40.44 1.55 35.82
C TRP A 296 41.66 1.07 35.00
N SER A 297 42.11 -0.15 35.21
CA SER A 297 43.13 -0.82 34.38
C SER A 297 42.56 -1.18 32.99
N SER A 298 41.36 -1.76 32.96
CA SER A 298 40.63 -2.09 31.72
C SER A 298 40.42 -0.89 30.79
N TYR A 299 40.06 0.27 31.35
CA TYR A 299 39.88 1.51 30.60
C TYR A 299 41.19 2.02 29.99
N ARG A 300 42.28 2.06 30.77
CA ARG A 300 43.62 2.48 30.29
C ARG A 300 44.14 1.58 29.17
N PHE A 301 43.92 0.27 29.25
CA PHE A 301 44.34 -0.67 28.21
C PHE A 301 43.68 -0.38 26.85
N LYS A 302 42.37 -0.13 26.84
CA LYS A 302 41.62 0.27 25.63
C LYS A 302 42.06 1.62 25.08
N HIS A 303 42.40 2.57 25.94
CA HIS A 303 42.89 3.88 25.51
C HIS A 303 44.28 3.79 24.84
N SER A 304 45.12 2.85 25.28
CA SER A 304 46.44 2.56 24.70
C SER A 304 46.36 1.93 23.29
N GLU A 305 45.36 1.08 23.03
CA GLU A 305 45.12 0.54 21.68
C GLU A 305 44.79 1.63 20.65
N ASN A 306 44.07 2.66 21.05
CA ASN A 306 43.62 3.75 20.17
C ASN A 306 44.75 4.73 19.76
N ASN A 307 45.93 4.67 20.38
CA ASN A 307 47.06 5.58 20.15
C ASN A 307 48.24 4.88 19.44
N LYS A 308 47.98 4.21 18.30
CA LYS A 308 49.01 3.57 17.46
C LYS A 308 49.17 4.35 16.15
N GLY A 309 50.35 4.89 15.87
CA GLY A 309 50.63 5.68 14.67
C GLY A 309 51.85 6.58 14.84
N VAL A 310 51.84 7.79 14.27
CA VAL A 310 52.95 8.78 14.39
C VAL A 310 53.17 9.25 15.85
N GLY A 311 52.21 8.99 16.76
CA GLY A 311 52.40 9.14 18.21
C GLY A 311 53.15 7.99 18.91
N ASN A 312 53.74 7.03 18.18
CA ASN A 312 54.43 5.86 18.74
C ASN A 312 55.97 5.97 18.59
N ALA A 313 56.68 5.87 19.71
CA ALA A 313 58.13 6.10 19.84
C ALA A 313 59.07 5.04 19.20
N ARG A 314 58.62 4.29 18.18
CA ARG A 314 59.42 3.29 17.44
C ARG A 314 59.67 3.69 15.97
N PHE A 315 59.92 4.98 15.75
CA PHE A 315 60.30 5.57 14.47
C PHE A 315 61.77 5.22 14.10
N SER A 316 62.06 4.95 12.83
CA SER A 316 63.33 4.34 12.38
C SER A 316 64.31 5.30 11.68
N GLY A 317 64.17 6.61 11.88
CA GLY A 317 65.19 7.61 11.60
C GLY A 317 65.46 7.99 10.13
N ILE A 318 65.09 7.14 9.16
CA ILE A 318 65.16 7.45 7.72
C ILE A 318 63.76 7.39 7.08
N THR A 319 63.47 8.31 6.17
CA THR A 319 62.17 8.45 5.50
C THR A 319 62.04 7.54 4.27
N HIS A 320 60.86 7.54 3.64
CA HIS A 320 60.63 6.79 2.41
C HIS A 320 61.21 7.48 1.17
N ASP A 321 61.44 8.80 1.23
CA ASP A 321 61.87 9.58 0.07
C ASP A 321 63.40 9.63 -0.07
N GLU A 322 64.14 9.61 1.05
CA GLU A 322 65.61 9.44 1.02
C GLU A 322 66.02 8.07 0.42
N LEU A 323 65.28 7.01 0.73
CA LEU A 323 65.50 5.69 0.12
C LEU A 323 65.24 5.69 -1.39
N ARG A 324 64.28 6.50 -1.84
CA ARG A 324 63.89 6.65 -3.25
C ARG A 324 64.99 7.33 -4.08
N GLU A 325 65.65 8.36 -3.55
CA GLU A 325 66.77 9.02 -4.26
C GLU A 325 67.95 8.07 -4.52
N HIS A 326 68.33 7.25 -3.54
CA HIS A 326 69.40 6.26 -3.70
C HIS A 326 69.12 5.20 -4.78
N ALA A 327 67.86 4.78 -4.94
CA ALA A 327 67.49 3.84 -6.00
C ALA A 327 67.47 4.48 -7.40
N LEU A 328 67.12 5.77 -7.48
CA LEU A 328 67.20 6.55 -8.72
C LEU A 328 68.64 6.70 -9.23
N ALA A 329 69.60 6.93 -8.33
CA ALA A 329 71.02 7.03 -8.68
C ALA A 329 71.53 5.72 -9.31
N LEU A 330 71.37 4.59 -8.61
CA LEU A 330 71.76 3.26 -9.08
C LEU A 330 71.13 2.90 -10.44
N THR A 331 69.89 3.33 -10.68
CA THR A 331 69.20 3.03 -11.95
C THR A 331 69.75 3.83 -13.12
N LYS A 332 70.12 5.10 -12.90
CA LYS A 332 70.69 5.96 -13.94
C LYS A 332 72.11 5.54 -14.31
N GLU A 333 72.86 5.02 -13.34
CA GLU A 333 74.21 4.48 -13.54
C GLU A 333 74.23 3.21 -14.43
N ILE A 334 73.24 2.32 -14.27
CA ILE A 334 73.19 1.01 -14.95
C ILE A 334 72.48 1.05 -16.32
N GLY A 335 71.72 2.12 -16.64
CA GLY A 335 71.12 2.32 -17.97
C GLY A 335 69.95 1.39 -18.33
N ARG A 336 69.45 0.63 -17.35
CA ARG A 336 68.28 -0.26 -17.40
C ARG A 336 67.77 -0.49 -15.98
N ARG A 337 66.63 -1.17 -15.79
CA ARG A 337 66.23 -1.60 -14.43
C ARG A 337 67.32 -2.51 -13.84
N PHE A 338 67.69 -2.21 -12.59
CA PHE A 338 68.52 -3.06 -11.75
C PHE A 338 67.75 -4.27 -11.21
N SER A 339 68.46 -5.35 -10.91
CA SER A 339 67.94 -6.58 -10.33
C SER A 339 68.05 -6.58 -8.79
N THR A 340 67.41 -7.54 -8.12
CA THR A 340 67.51 -7.71 -6.66
C THR A 340 68.97 -7.87 -6.19
N ALA A 341 69.84 -8.50 -6.99
CA ALA A 341 71.25 -8.66 -6.66
C ALA A 341 72.02 -7.33 -6.73
N ASP A 342 71.73 -6.51 -7.75
CA ASP A 342 72.35 -5.20 -7.96
C ASP A 342 72.08 -4.25 -6.77
N TRP A 343 70.87 -4.29 -6.19
CA TRP A 343 70.54 -3.47 -5.01
C TRP A 343 71.22 -3.93 -3.72
N VAL A 344 71.30 -5.25 -3.46
CA VAL A 344 71.86 -5.76 -2.20
C VAL A 344 73.36 -5.44 -2.08
N ALA A 345 74.08 -5.40 -3.21
CA ALA A 345 75.45 -4.90 -3.27
C ALA A 345 75.53 -3.41 -2.89
N TYR A 346 74.78 -2.56 -3.61
CA TYR A 346 74.75 -1.11 -3.41
C TYR A 346 74.34 -0.69 -1.99
N ALA A 347 73.31 -1.33 -1.42
CA ALA A 347 72.79 -1.01 -0.09
C ALA A 347 73.73 -1.43 1.06
N ARG A 348 74.59 -2.44 0.85
CA ARG A 348 75.58 -2.89 1.85
C ARG A 348 76.73 -1.89 2.01
N GLU A 349 77.12 -1.22 0.92
CA GLU A 349 78.20 -0.23 0.89
C GLU A 349 77.78 1.13 1.47
N HIS A 350 76.51 1.50 1.31
CA HIS A 350 75.95 2.79 1.74
C HIS A 350 75.22 2.75 3.11
N THR A 351 75.36 1.67 3.89
CA THR A 351 74.71 1.50 5.22
C THR A 351 73.16 1.53 5.20
N LEU A 352 72.54 1.16 4.07
CA LEU A 352 71.09 1.22 3.87
C LEU A 352 70.38 -0.13 4.20
N PRO A 353 69.04 -0.12 4.38
CA PRO A 353 68.27 -1.35 4.62
C PRO A 353 68.31 -2.31 3.41
N GLN A 354 69.09 -3.39 3.54
CA GLN A 354 69.23 -4.44 2.51
C GLN A 354 67.94 -5.24 2.27
N SER A 355 66.98 -5.19 3.20
CA SER A 355 65.61 -5.68 3.02
C SER A 355 64.62 -4.81 3.81
N PHE A 356 63.36 -4.77 3.37
CA PHE A 356 62.34 -3.91 3.96
C PHE A 356 61.44 -4.70 4.94
N SER A 357 61.01 -4.06 6.03
CA SER A 357 60.00 -4.61 6.96
C SER A 357 58.61 -4.61 6.31
N LYS A 358 57.66 -5.43 6.79
CA LYS A 358 56.33 -5.56 6.16
C LYS A 358 55.65 -4.21 5.90
N TRP A 359 55.60 -3.32 6.90
CA TRP A 359 55.06 -1.97 6.73
C TRP A 359 55.81 -1.14 5.66
N ARG A 360 57.14 -1.26 5.54
CA ARG A 360 57.89 -0.60 4.44
C ARG A 360 57.69 -1.30 3.10
N GLN A 361 57.50 -2.61 3.05
CA GLN A 361 57.12 -3.32 1.83
C GLN A 361 55.74 -2.85 1.34
N ASP A 362 54.79 -2.65 2.27
CA ASP A 362 53.45 -2.13 2.01
C ASP A 362 53.47 -0.66 1.48
N HIS A 363 54.54 0.12 1.73
CA HIS A 363 54.67 1.53 1.30
C HIS A 363 55.69 1.79 0.17
N LEU A 364 56.66 0.89 -0.06
CA LEU A 364 57.72 1.01 -1.08
C LEU A 364 57.69 -0.13 -2.13
N GLY A 365 56.74 -1.07 -2.04
CA GLY A 365 56.51 -2.11 -3.05
C GLY A 365 57.44 -3.33 -2.99
N GLY A 366 58.21 -3.48 -1.90
CA GLY A 366 59.23 -4.54 -1.78
C GLY A 366 60.34 -4.39 -2.82
N MET A 367 61.29 -5.34 -2.86
CA MET A 367 62.55 -5.12 -3.60
C MET A 367 62.36 -5.00 -5.13
N ILE A 368 61.46 -5.82 -5.69
CA ILE A 368 61.11 -5.77 -7.12
C ILE A 368 60.27 -4.54 -7.45
N GLY A 369 59.33 -4.14 -6.57
CA GLY A 369 58.52 -2.94 -6.77
C GLY A 369 59.35 -1.65 -6.64
N PHE A 370 60.34 -1.63 -5.76
CA PHE A 370 61.27 -0.53 -5.56
C PHE A 370 62.28 -0.41 -6.72
N ALA A 371 62.77 -1.53 -7.26
CA ALA A 371 63.57 -1.55 -8.50
C ALA A 371 62.75 -1.09 -9.72
N LYS A 372 61.50 -1.55 -9.83
CA LYS A 372 60.58 -1.11 -10.90
C LYS A 372 60.20 0.37 -10.74
N TRP A 373 59.99 0.84 -9.51
CA TRP A 373 59.76 2.25 -9.19
C TRP A 373 60.93 3.11 -9.68
N ALA A 374 62.16 2.73 -9.36
CA ALA A 374 63.33 3.50 -9.77
C ALA A 374 63.58 3.49 -11.29
N ALA A 375 63.31 2.37 -11.98
CA ALA A 375 63.35 2.31 -13.45
C ALA A 375 62.24 3.11 -14.14
N LEU A 376 61.04 3.16 -13.55
CA LEU A 376 60.01 4.10 -13.98
C LEU A 376 60.47 5.55 -13.80
N THR A 377 61.03 5.89 -12.63
CA THR A 377 61.42 7.27 -12.31
C THR A 377 62.73 7.70 -13.01
N ALA A 378 63.51 6.77 -13.57
CA ALA A 378 64.69 7.03 -14.40
C ALA A 378 64.44 6.94 -15.93
N GLY A 379 63.32 6.36 -16.37
CA GLY A 379 62.84 6.44 -17.76
C GLY A 379 63.29 5.33 -18.74
N PHE A 380 63.33 4.06 -18.31
CA PHE A 380 63.73 2.93 -19.18
C PHE A 380 62.61 1.89 -19.42
N GLU A 381 62.59 1.25 -20.60
CA GLU A 381 61.56 0.30 -21.04
C GLU A 381 62.09 -1.13 -21.33
N HIS A 382 61.18 -2.12 -21.33
CA HIS A 382 61.43 -3.57 -21.54
C HIS A 382 62.36 -4.18 -20.51
N VAL A 383 61.94 -3.89 -19.29
CA VAL A 383 62.56 -4.14 -18.00
C VAL A 383 62.86 -5.63 -17.68
N ASP A 384 62.43 -6.57 -18.53
CA ASP A 384 62.56 -8.03 -18.33
C ASP A 384 62.92 -8.92 -19.60
N GLU A 385 63.12 -8.44 -20.87
CA GLU A 385 63.17 -9.34 -22.11
C GLU A 385 64.14 -8.99 -23.31
N ASP A 386 64.24 -9.84 -24.37
CA ASP A 386 65.22 -9.76 -25.52
C ASP A 386 65.01 -8.57 -26.50
N PRO A 387 66.03 -7.74 -26.81
CA PRO A 387 65.96 -6.48 -27.59
C PRO A 387 65.22 -6.42 -28.95
N ARG A 388 65.07 -7.52 -29.72
CA ARG A 388 64.37 -7.49 -31.05
C ARG A 388 63.11 -8.33 -31.10
N LEU A 389 63.00 -9.34 -30.26
CA LEU A 389 61.70 -9.72 -29.69
C LEU A 389 61.01 -8.45 -29.27
N VAL A 390 61.67 -7.72 -28.38
CA VAL A 390 61.45 -6.34 -27.95
C VAL A 390 61.40 -5.35 -29.11
N LYS A 391 61.60 -5.60 -30.42
CA LYS A 391 61.14 -4.61 -31.43
C LYS A 391 59.66 -4.77 -31.80
N SER A 392 59.14 -6.00 -31.81
CA SER A 392 57.71 -6.28 -31.99
C SER A 392 56.97 -6.46 -30.67
N TYR A 393 57.69 -6.71 -29.59
CA TYR A 393 57.28 -6.57 -28.20
C TYR A 393 57.38 -5.08 -27.78
N ARG A 394 58.37 -4.23 -28.17
CA ARG A 394 58.21 -2.73 -28.03
C ARG A 394 56.93 -2.28 -28.70
N LYS A 395 56.52 -2.88 -29.82
CA LYS A 395 55.23 -2.60 -30.46
C LYS A 395 54.04 -3.23 -29.72
N TYR A 396 53.89 -4.55 -29.68
CA TYR A 396 52.71 -5.21 -29.13
C TYR A 396 52.65 -5.24 -27.60
N THR A 397 53.77 -5.06 -26.90
CA THR A 397 53.86 -4.73 -25.47
C THR A 397 53.73 -3.21 -25.23
N SER A 398 53.88 -2.32 -26.25
CA SER A 398 53.30 -0.96 -26.19
C SER A 398 51.79 -0.94 -26.47
N GLU A 399 51.27 -1.90 -27.24
CA GLU A 399 49.83 -2.13 -27.49
C GLU A 399 49.19 -3.05 -26.41
N GLY A 400 49.97 -3.54 -25.44
CA GLY A 400 49.49 -4.19 -24.21
C GLY A 400 49.23 -5.71 -24.24
N TYR A 401 49.77 -6.46 -25.19
CA TYR A 401 49.58 -7.91 -25.28
C TYR A 401 50.73 -8.71 -24.63
N ASP A 402 50.38 -9.74 -23.85
CA ASP A 402 51.30 -10.76 -23.32
C ASP A 402 51.74 -11.67 -24.48
N CYS A 403 52.79 -11.27 -25.18
CA CYS A 403 53.32 -12.01 -26.33
C CYS A 403 54.75 -12.43 -26.07
N GLU A 404 54.98 -13.73 -25.89
CA GLU A 404 56.31 -14.28 -26.09
C GLU A 404 56.50 -14.55 -27.60
N ILE A 405 57.73 -14.53 -28.10
CA ILE A 405 58.00 -15.01 -29.46
C ILE A 405 58.47 -16.45 -29.35
N ALA A 406 57.59 -17.36 -29.73
CA ALA A 406 57.84 -18.80 -29.78
C ALA A 406 57.62 -19.32 -31.21
N ASP A 407 58.38 -20.34 -31.61
CA ASP A 407 58.37 -20.94 -32.96
C ASP A 407 58.44 -19.93 -34.13
N GLY A 408 59.22 -18.85 -33.94
CA GLY A 408 59.44 -17.82 -34.96
C GLY A 408 58.28 -16.83 -35.16
N ALA A 409 57.23 -16.92 -34.35
CA ALA A 409 56.06 -16.04 -34.42
C ALA A 409 55.81 -15.33 -33.08
N LEU A 410 55.29 -14.10 -33.14
CA LEU A 410 54.78 -13.42 -31.95
C LEU A 410 53.43 -14.04 -31.58
N VAL A 411 53.46 -14.96 -30.62
CA VAL A 411 52.30 -15.67 -30.10
C VAL A 411 51.87 -15.01 -28.81
N ILE A 412 50.57 -14.74 -28.69
CA ILE A 412 50.02 -14.17 -27.48
C ILE A 412 49.77 -15.32 -26.51
N HIS A 413 50.52 -15.33 -25.42
CA HIS A 413 50.39 -16.33 -24.39
C HIS A 413 49.24 -15.90 -23.51
N LYS A 414 48.13 -16.63 -23.62
CA LYS A 414 46.99 -16.42 -22.74
C LYS A 414 46.91 -17.55 -21.76
N ARG A 415 46.94 -17.23 -20.48
CA ARG A 415 46.29 -18.12 -19.53
C ARG A 415 44.80 -18.02 -19.74
N CYS A 416 44.17 -19.18 -19.78
CA CYS A 416 42.76 -19.21 -19.49
C CYS A 416 42.54 -18.67 -18.09
N GLU A 417 41.60 -17.76 -17.94
CA GLU A 417 41.22 -17.10 -16.69
C GLU A 417 40.53 -18.05 -15.68
N VAL A 418 40.78 -19.38 -15.77
CA VAL A 418 39.91 -20.42 -15.21
C VAL A 418 40.58 -21.79 -15.00
N CYS A 419 41.13 -22.40 -16.06
CA CYS A 419 41.93 -23.62 -15.94
C CYS A 419 43.37 -23.30 -15.54
N SER A 420 43.77 -22.02 -15.69
CA SER A 420 45.13 -21.49 -15.50
C SER A 420 46.22 -22.16 -16.34
N SER A 421 45.90 -23.18 -17.12
CA SER A 421 46.79 -23.68 -18.17
C SER A 421 46.97 -22.59 -19.22
N THR A 422 48.22 -22.39 -19.61
CA THR A 422 48.62 -21.57 -20.75
C THR A 422 48.07 -22.21 -22.03
N PHE A 423 47.47 -21.38 -22.87
CA PHE A 423 47.11 -21.73 -24.24
C PHE A 423 47.59 -20.60 -25.15
N THR A 424 48.19 -20.96 -26.28
CA THR A 424 48.73 -19.99 -27.21
C THR A 424 47.63 -19.49 -28.13
N THR A 425 47.66 -18.20 -28.45
CA THR A 425 46.72 -17.59 -29.38
C THR A 425 47.45 -16.62 -30.31
N SER A 426 46.98 -16.50 -31.55
CA SER A 426 47.54 -15.55 -32.51
C SER A 426 47.08 -14.12 -32.23
N ILE A 427 47.80 -13.13 -32.74
CA ILE A 427 47.39 -11.70 -32.70
C ILE A 427 45.97 -11.48 -33.27
N SER A 428 45.52 -12.32 -34.21
CA SER A 428 44.16 -12.25 -34.76
C SER A 428 43.04 -12.70 -33.79
N SER A 429 43.36 -13.54 -32.79
CA SER A 429 42.38 -14.12 -31.84
C SER A 429 42.50 -13.56 -30.42
N ARG A 430 43.15 -12.40 -30.30
CA ARG A 430 43.65 -11.80 -29.05
C ARG A 430 42.62 -11.36 -28.01
N GLU A 431 41.32 -11.49 -28.26
CA GLU A 431 40.24 -11.20 -27.29
C GLU A 431 39.71 -12.45 -26.57
N HIS A 432 40.08 -13.66 -27.01
CA HIS A 432 39.71 -14.89 -26.29
C HIS A 432 40.39 -14.97 -24.93
N SER A 433 39.72 -15.59 -23.96
CA SER A 433 40.07 -15.50 -22.53
C SER A 433 39.94 -16.83 -21.78
N VAL A 434 39.60 -17.93 -22.48
CA VAL A 434 39.46 -19.27 -21.90
C VAL A 434 40.02 -20.37 -22.80
N CYS A 435 40.61 -21.41 -22.19
CA CYS A 435 41.26 -22.53 -22.89
C CYS A 435 40.27 -23.46 -23.62
N SER A 436 39.01 -23.48 -23.19
CA SER A 436 37.96 -24.39 -23.69
C SER A 436 36.58 -23.98 -23.20
N GLN A 437 35.51 -24.54 -23.78
CA GLN A 437 34.12 -24.27 -23.38
C GLN A 437 33.82 -24.66 -21.92
N SER A 438 34.39 -25.78 -21.45
CA SER A 438 34.26 -26.21 -20.05
C SER A 438 34.89 -25.20 -19.08
N CYS A 439 35.88 -24.45 -19.56
CA CYS A 439 36.51 -23.37 -18.83
C CYS A 439 35.75 -22.04 -19.00
N GLY A 440 35.15 -21.74 -20.17
CA GLY A 440 34.15 -20.69 -20.31
C GLY A 440 33.07 -20.76 -19.23
N ASN A 441 32.48 -21.94 -19.03
CA ASN A 441 31.51 -22.19 -17.97
C ASN A 441 32.07 -22.00 -16.56
N ARG A 442 33.31 -22.45 -16.33
CA ARG A 442 34.00 -22.32 -15.04
C ARG A 442 34.45 -20.86 -14.77
N ARG A 443 34.62 -20.01 -15.80
CA ARG A 443 34.96 -18.56 -15.65
C ARG A 443 33.87 -17.78 -14.94
N ALA A 444 32.61 -18.08 -15.28
CA ALA A 444 31.43 -17.50 -14.65
C ALA A 444 31.33 -17.85 -13.15
N TRP A 445 32.19 -18.74 -12.64
CA TRP A 445 32.35 -19.09 -11.23
C TRP A 445 33.67 -18.62 -10.61
N VAL A 446 34.53 -17.95 -11.38
CA VAL A 446 35.87 -17.46 -10.96
C VAL A 446 35.96 -15.92 -10.98
N ASN A 447 35.45 -15.25 -12.01
CA ASN A 447 35.37 -13.78 -12.07
C ASN A 447 34.55 -13.26 -10.87
N PRO A 448 35.07 -12.40 -9.98
CA PRO A 448 34.39 -12.04 -8.73
C PRO A 448 33.01 -11.43 -8.95
N GLU A 449 32.84 -10.45 -9.84
CA GLU A 449 31.56 -9.78 -10.08
C GLU A 449 30.53 -10.72 -10.70
N LYS A 450 30.88 -11.49 -11.75
CA LYS A 450 29.95 -12.43 -12.38
C LYS A 450 29.67 -13.66 -11.53
N ARG A 451 30.63 -14.05 -10.69
CA ARG A 451 30.45 -15.08 -9.66
C ARG A 451 29.56 -14.54 -8.55
N GLU A 452 29.70 -13.29 -8.14
CA GLU A 452 28.85 -12.65 -7.14
C GLU A 452 27.45 -12.40 -7.69
N GLU A 453 27.29 -12.03 -8.96
CA GLU A 453 26.02 -11.94 -9.67
C GLU A 453 25.33 -13.31 -9.80
N ARG A 454 26.06 -14.36 -10.21
CA ARG A 454 25.52 -15.74 -10.24
C ARG A 454 25.25 -16.28 -8.85
N LEU A 455 26.14 -16.06 -7.89
CA LEU A 455 25.91 -16.43 -6.50
C LEU A 455 24.78 -15.60 -5.92
N ALA A 456 24.56 -14.36 -6.31
CA ALA A 456 23.43 -13.53 -5.88
C ALA A 456 22.12 -14.06 -6.50
N GLY A 457 22.09 -14.39 -7.79
CA GLY A 457 20.92 -15.03 -8.42
C GLY A 457 20.60 -16.40 -7.82
N ILE A 458 21.62 -17.23 -7.59
CA ILE A 458 21.45 -18.56 -6.95
C ILE A 458 21.14 -18.42 -5.46
N ASN A 459 21.74 -17.48 -4.75
CA ASN A 459 21.43 -17.20 -3.36
C ASN A 459 20.04 -16.59 -3.23
N ALA A 460 19.59 -15.74 -4.15
CA ALA A 460 18.25 -15.18 -4.21
C ALA A 460 17.21 -16.27 -4.47
N ALA A 461 17.41 -17.12 -5.48
CA ALA A 461 16.55 -18.30 -5.71
C ALA A 461 16.56 -19.25 -4.51
N HIS A 462 17.73 -19.49 -3.89
CA HIS A 462 17.82 -20.24 -2.64
C HIS A 462 17.23 -19.50 -1.44
N ASP A 463 17.20 -18.16 -1.38
CA ASP A 463 16.64 -17.35 -0.29
C ASP A 463 15.12 -17.32 -0.42
N GLU A 464 14.58 -17.21 -1.62
CA GLU A 464 13.16 -17.36 -1.94
C GLU A 464 12.68 -18.78 -1.62
N TYR A 465 13.39 -19.82 -2.10
CA TYR A 465 13.11 -21.21 -1.73
C TYR A 465 13.26 -21.44 -0.22
N ARG A 466 14.28 -20.87 0.44
CA ARG A 466 14.42 -20.92 1.90
C ARG A 466 13.28 -20.20 2.62
N VAL A 467 12.81 -19.05 2.13
CA VAL A 467 11.67 -18.33 2.71
C VAL A 467 10.41 -19.18 2.59
N SER A 468 10.07 -19.66 1.40
CA SER A 468 8.93 -20.56 1.17
C SER A 468 9.00 -21.83 2.05
N LEU A 469 10.14 -22.52 2.06
CA LEU A 469 10.36 -23.71 2.89
C LEU A 469 10.30 -23.39 4.40
N ARG A 470 10.75 -22.19 4.82
CA ARG A 470 10.68 -21.72 6.22
C ARG A 470 9.24 -21.61 6.69
N GLU A 471 8.38 -21.03 5.85
CA GLU A 471 6.97 -20.84 6.16
C GLU A 471 6.23 -22.18 6.20
N GLN A 472 6.49 -23.07 5.23
CA GLN A 472 5.92 -24.42 5.19
C GLN A 472 6.32 -25.27 6.42
N GLN A 473 7.62 -25.33 6.74
CA GLN A 473 8.14 -26.06 7.90
C GLN A 473 7.57 -25.53 9.22
N ALA A 474 7.47 -24.20 9.36
CA ALA A 474 6.92 -23.54 10.55
C ALA A 474 5.40 -23.75 10.70
N LYS A 475 4.66 -23.72 9.59
CA LYS A 475 3.23 -24.03 9.57
C LYS A 475 2.96 -25.47 10.02
N ILE A 476 3.65 -26.45 9.43
CA ILE A 476 3.52 -27.88 9.80
C ILE A 476 3.87 -28.12 11.27
N TYR A 477 4.87 -27.41 11.81
CA TYR A 477 5.18 -27.47 13.24
C TYR A 477 4.04 -26.93 14.11
N SER A 478 3.49 -25.75 13.78
CA SER A 478 2.39 -25.14 14.52
C SER A 478 1.11 -25.99 14.45
N ASP A 479 0.76 -26.51 13.28
CA ASP A 479 -0.39 -27.41 13.08
C ASP A 479 -0.23 -28.76 13.81
N LEU A 480 1.00 -29.26 13.98
CA LEU A 480 1.28 -30.44 14.79
C LEU A 480 1.24 -30.15 16.30
N GLN A 481 1.78 -29.01 16.74
CA GLN A 481 1.71 -28.58 18.14
C GLN A 481 0.26 -28.38 18.59
N PHE A 482 -0.54 -27.72 17.76
CA PHE A 482 -1.96 -27.48 18.00
C PHE A 482 -2.76 -28.79 18.10
N ARG A 483 -2.52 -29.76 17.20
CA ARG A 483 -3.16 -31.09 17.28
C ARG A 483 -2.75 -31.92 18.50
N LEU A 484 -1.50 -31.79 18.96
CA LEU A 484 -0.99 -32.57 20.09
C LEU A 484 -1.26 -31.94 21.47
N GLY A 485 -1.61 -30.65 21.53
CA GLY A 485 -1.73 -29.90 22.79
C GLY A 485 -0.40 -29.77 23.58
N ARG A 486 0.72 -30.19 22.99
CA ARG A 486 2.06 -30.18 23.57
C ARG A 486 3.11 -29.91 22.49
N VAL A 487 4.31 -29.52 22.92
CA VAL A 487 5.48 -29.35 22.06
C VAL A 487 5.77 -30.66 21.28
N PRO A 488 5.76 -30.66 19.94
CA PRO A 488 6.09 -31.84 19.14
C PRO A 488 7.57 -32.24 19.23
N MET A 489 7.83 -33.53 19.35
CA MET A 489 9.18 -34.08 19.27
C MET A 489 9.70 -34.02 17.84
N LYS A 490 11.02 -33.88 17.66
CA LYS A 490 11.66 -33.75 16.34
C LYS A 490 11.26 -34.86 15.35
N LYS A 491 11.16 -36.11 15.81
CA LYS A 491 10.73 -37.25 14.98
C LYS A 491 9.25 -37.16 14.54
N GLU A 492 8.37 -36.64 15.40
CA GLU A 492 6.95 -36.44 15.09
C GLU A 492 6.79 -35.37 14.01
N TRP A 493 7.50 -34.25 14.13
CA TRP A 493 7.53 -33.18 13.14
C TRP A 493 8.15 -33.62 11.79
N GLN A 494 9.24 -34.39 11.82
CA GLN A 494 9.84 -34.95 10.60
C GLN A 494 8.88 -35.88 9.85
N LYS A 495 8.07 -36.67 10.57
CA LYS A 495 7.00 -37.50 9.99
C LYS A 495 5.91 -36.64 9.34
N ALA A 496 5.40 -35.63 10.05
CA ALA A 496 4.37 -34.72 9.53
C ALA A 496 4.83 -33.93 8.29
N CYS A 497 6.12 -33.55 8.23
CA CYS A 497 6.69 -32.91 7.04
C CYS A 497 6.74 -33.87 5.84
N LYS A 498 7.14 -35.13 6.06
CA LYS A 498 7.14 -36.16 5.00
C LYS A 498 5.73 -36.48 4.50
N GLU A 499 4.73 -36.45 5.39
CA GLU A 499 3.31 -36.62 5.04
C GLU A 499 2.75 -35.44 4.22
N ALA A 500 3.35 -34.25 4.34
CA ALA A 500 2.97 -33.03 3.62
C ALA A 500 3.84 -32.72 2.38
N ASP A 501 4.72 -33.64 1.97
CA ASP A 501 5.74 -33.47 0.91
C ASP A 501 6.67 -32.24 1.10
N VAL A 502 6.97 -31.89 2.35
CA VAL A 502 7.88 -30.80 2.72
C VAL A 502 9.18 -31.37 3.29
N SER A 503 10.32 -30.84 2.83
CA SER A 503 11.63 -31.23 3.37
C SER A 503 11.71 -30.98 4.88
N SER A 504 12.21 -31.95 5.65
CA SER A 504 12.36 -31.86 7.11
C SER A 504 13.81 -31.63 7.57
N GLU A 505 14.67 -31.18 6.66
CA GLU A 505 16.08 -30.88 6.92
C GLU A 505 16.24 -29.59 7.76
N ILE A 506 17.10 -29.63 8.78
CA ILE A 506 17.35 -28.56 9.78
C ILE A 506 18.86 -28.34 10.04
N ALA A 507 19.74 -29.23 9.55
CA ALA A 507 21.19 -29.16 9.82
C ALA A 507 22.00 -28.59 8.63
N ARG A 508 21.61 -28.92 7.40
CA ARG A 508 22.37 -28.53 6.19
C ARG A 508 22.29 -27.02 5.90
N VAL A 509 23.31 -26.49 5.22
CA VAL A 509 23.42 -25.08 4.83
C VAL A 509 22.17 -24.58 4.09
N SER A 510 21.56 -25.41 3.25
CA SER A 510 20.34 -25.14 2.48
C SER A 510 19.04 -25.07 3.32
N SER A 511 19.04 -25.54 4.57
CA SER A 511 17.85 -25.45 5.43
C SER A 511 17.59 -24.00 5.88
N PRO A 512 16.32 -23.56 5.95
CA PRO A 512 15.96 -22.26 6.51
C PRO A 512 16.17 -22.13 8.02
N PHE A 513 16.33 -23.24 8.73
CA PHE A 513 16.65 -23.30 10.17
C PHE A 513 18.00 -24.01 10.38
N ARG A 514 18.66 -23.72 11.50
CA ARG A 514 19.95 -24.33 11.91
C ARG A 514 19.83 -25.23 13.12
N LYS A 515 18.77 -25.06 13.91
CA LYS A 515 18.49 -25.79 15.16
C LYS A 515 16.99 -26.02 15.24
N TYR A 516 16.56 -27.12 15.86
CA TYR A 516 15.12 -27.35 16.09
C TYR A 516 14.52 -26.21 16.93
N ALA A 517 15.23 -25.70 17.94
CA ALA A 517 14.81 -24.56 18.74
C ALA A 517 14.48 -23.29 17.92
N THR A 518 15.19 -23.00 16.83
CA THR A 518 14.88 -21.82 16.00
C THR A 518 13.68 -22.03 15.09
N LEU A 519 13.37 -23.27 14.71
CA LEU A 519 12.07 -23.62 14.13
C LEU A 519 10.95 -23.38 15.15
N GLN A 520 11.12 -23.79 16.42
CA GLN A 520 10.09 -23.60 17.47
C GLN A 520 9.79 -22.11 17.69
N GLU A 521 10.83 -21.27 17.75
CA GLU A 521 10.69 -19.81 17.87
C GLU A 521 9.98 -19.21 16.66
N HIS A 522 10.34 -19.61 15.43
CA HIS A 522 9.68 -19.10 14.22
C HIS A 522 8.25 -19.61 14.04
N ALA A 523 7.98 -20.86 14.43
CA ALA A 523 6.64 -21.43 14.42
C ALA A 523 5.73 -20.80 15.48
N SER A 524 6.28 -20.25 16.58
CA SER A 524 5.49 -19.49 17.55
C SER A 524 4.83 -18.22 16.97
N MET A 525 5.30 -17.72 15.83
CA MET A 525 4.61 -16.66 15.08
C MET A 525 3.38 -17.16 14.30
N TYR A 526 3.16 -18.46 14.18
CA TYR A 526 1.98 -19.07 13.54
C TYR A 526 0.93 -19.55 14.57
N ASN A 527 1.19 -19.29 15.85
CA ASN A 527 0.19 -19.35 16.91
C ASN A 527 -0.85 -18.22 16.74
N HIS A 528 -1.77 -18.08 17.68
CA HIS A 528 -3.02 -17.29 17.55
C HIS A 528 -4.02 -17.99 16.62
N LYS A 529 -4.11 -19.32 16.76
CA LYS A 529 -5.12 -20.19 16.14
C LYS A 529 -6.42 -20.14 16.93
N VAL A 530 -7.55 -20.02 16.24
CA VAL A 530 -8.87 -20.12 16.85
C VAL A 530 -9.06 -21.52 17.45
N VAL A 531 -9.33 -21.59 18.76
CA VAL A 531 -9.70 -22.82 19.48
C VAL A 531 -11.21 -22.97 19.53
N SER A 532 -11.95 -21.89 19.77
CA SER A 532 -13.41 -21.95 19.76
C SER A 532 -14.05 -20.59 19.52
N VAL A 533 -15.19 -20.59 18.83
CA VAL A 533 -16.12 -19.46 18.80
C VAL A 533 -17.41 -19.89 19.51
N LYS A 534 -17.83 -19.14 20.53
CA LYS A 534 -19.04 -19.43 21.31
C LYS A 534 -19.84 -18.15 21.52
N ARG A 535 -21.16 -18.18 21.23
CA ARG A 535 -22.08 -17.09 21.62
C ARG A 535 -22.02 -16.91 23.14
N CYS A 536 -21.80 -15.69 23.62
CA CYS A 536 -21.50 -15.39 25.03
C CYS A 536 -22.46 -14.37 25.66
N GLY A 537 -23.68 -14.26 25.12
CA GLY A 537 -24.72 -13.35 25.59
C GLY A 537 -24.92 -12.16 24.67
N VAL A 538 -25.48 -11.08 25.22
CA VAL A 538 -25.64 -9.78 24.55
C VAL A 538 -24.81 -8.72 25.23
N ALA A 539 -24.36 -7.71 24.49
CA ALA A 539 -23.72 -6.53 25.05
C ALA A 539 -23.87 -5.31 24.13
N ASP A 540 -23.54 -4.15 24.70
CA ASP A 540 -23.33 -2.92 23.96
C ASP A 540 -21.99 -2.97 23.21
N VAL A 541 -22.00 -2.51 21.96
CA VAL A 541 -20.87 -2.56 21.04
C VAL A 541 -20.51 -1.18 20.52
N TYR A 542 -19.24 -1.02 20.22
CA TYR A 542 -18.56 0.23 19.96
C TYR A 542 -17.69 0.09 18.70
N ASN A 543 -17.36 1.22 18.07
CA ASN A 543 -16.40 1.30 16.98
C ASN A 543 -15.75 2.70 16.95
N GLY A 544 -14.75 2.89 16.12
CA GLY A 544 -14.20 4.21 15.79
C GLY A 544 -13.83 4.25 14.29
N THR A 545 -13.88 5.43 13.68
CA THR A 545 -13.43 5.60 12.29
C THR A 545 -11.98 6.02 12.30
N VAL A 546 -11.12 5.33 11.54
CA VAL A 546 -9.69 5.66 11.46
C VAL A 546 -9.39 6.33 10.13
N ASP A 547 -8.70 7.45 10.18
CA ASP A 547 -8.33 8.26 9.03
C ASP A 547 -7.51 7.46 8.01
N GLU A 548 -7.78 7.70 6.72
CA GLU A 548 -7.15 7.10 5.51
C GLU A 548 -7.24 5.58 5.33
N LEU A 549 -7.11 4.81 6.42
CA LEU A 549 -6.82 3.38 6.42
C LEU A 549 -8.01 2.55 6.93
N HIS A 550 -8.97 3.19 7.62
CA HIS A 550 -10.23 2.60 8.08
C HIS A 550 -10.07 1.24 8.80
N ASN A 551 -8.97 1.09 9.55
CA ASN A 551 -8.69 -0.09 10.38
C ASN A 551 -7.89 0.33 11.62
N PHE A 552 -8.02 -0.41 12.72
CA PHE A 552 -7.24 -0.22 13.95
C PHE A 552 -6.96 -1.53 14.66
N PHE A 553 -5.98 -1.50 15.57
CA PHE A 553 -5.64 -2.61 16.44
C PHE A 553 -6.45 -2.63 17.73
N VAL A 554 -7.04 -3.80 18.01
CA VAL A 554 -7.86 -4.11 19.19
C VAL A 554 -7.31 -5.31 19.93
N GLY A 555 -7.47 -5.36 21.25
CA GLY A 555 -6.82 -6.33 22.13
C GLY A 555 -5.72 -5.70 22.98
N GLY A 556 -4.80 -6.53 23.46
CA GLY A 556 -3.83 -6.16 24.50
C GLY A 556 -3.50 -7.34 25.40
N PHE A 557 -3.52 -8.55 24.84
CA PHE A 557 -3.44 -9.78 25.63
C PHE A 557 -2.03 -9.96 26.19
N ILE A 558 -1.91 -9.82 27.52
CA ILE A 558 -0.62 -9.88 28.21
C ILE A 558 -0.12 -11.33 28.23
N SER A 559 1.12 -11.50 27.79
CA SER A 559 1.86 -12.76 27.75
C SER A 559 3.33 -12.49 28.11
N SER A 560 4.08 -13.55 28.39
CA SER A 560 5.51 -13.46 28.67
C SER A 560 6.35 -13.95 27.50
N THR A 561 7.40 -13.22 27.16
CA THR A 561 8.46 -13.70 26.26
C THR A 561 9.25 -14.85 26.92
N ARG A 562 10.02 -15.58 26.12
CA ARG A 562 10.92 -16.67 26.59
C ARG A 562 11.90 -16.23 27.68
N ASN A 563 12.22 -14.94 27.74
CA ASN A 563 13.15 -14.34 28.71
C ASN A 563 12.42 -13.66 29.89
N GLY A 564 11.12 -13.94 30.10
CA GLY A 564 10.32 -13.40 31.20
C GLY A 564 9.81 -11.96 31.01
N LYS A 565 10.19 -11.26 29.93
CA LYS A 565 9.74 -9.88 29.65
C LYS A 565 8.31 -9.84 29.11
N VAL A 566 7.60 -8.74 29.36
CA VAL A 566 6.20 -8.51 28.95
C VAL A 566 6.05 -8.44 27.42
N LYS A 567 5.00 -9.09 26.91
CA LYS A 567 4.53 -9.06 25.52
C LYS A 567 3.01 -8.86 25.47
N MET A 568 2.53 -8.04 24.55
CA MET A 568 1.10 -7.81 24.28
C MET A 568 0.75 -8.17 22.83
N VAL A 569 -0.50 -8.56 22.57
CA VAL A 569 -0.98 -9.06 21.26
C VAL A 569 -2.31 -8.39 20.85
N TYR A 570 -2.42 -8.02 19.56
CA TYR A 570 -3.53 -7.25 18.98
C TYR A 570 -4.06 -7.83 17.64
N LEU A 571 -5.33 -7.53 17.30
CA LEU A 571 -6.12 -7.96 16.12
C LEU A 571 -6.68 -6.74 15.34
N ASN A 572 -7.14 -6.88 14.09
CA ASN A 572 -7.46 -5.76 13.16
C ASN A 572 -8.95 -5.71 12.66
N ASN A 573 -9.50 -4.52 12.32
CA ASN A 573 -10.96 -4.20 12.10
C ASN A 573 -11.27 -3.33 10.81
N ARG A 574 -12.51 -3.15 10.25
CA ARG A 574 -12.80 -2.46 8.92
C ARG A 574 -14.26 -1.88 8.65
N ASN A 575 -14.62 -1.14 7.54
CA ASN A 575 -15.96 -0.53 7.15
C ASN A 575 -16.31 -0.39 5.58
N CYS A 576 -17.59 -0.17 5.09
CA CYS A 576 -18.08 0.42 3.73
C CYS A 576 -19.58 0.13 3.19
N GLY A 577 -20.17 0.90 2.21
CA GLY A 577 -21.26 0.44 1.25
C GLY A 577 -22.25 1.43 0.50
N GLU A 578 -22.59 1.24 -0.82
CA GLU A 578 -23.46 2.16 -1.62
C GLU A 578 -24.71 1.60 -2.38
N ILE A 579 -24.73 0.34 -2.83
CA ILE A 579 -26.01 -0.35 -3.11
C ILE A 579 -26.52 -0.89 -1.76
N LEU A 580 -27.81 -1.20 -1.65
CA LEU A 580 -28.33 -1.89 -0.46
C LEU A 580 -27.80 -3.33 -0.45
N LEU A 581 -26.53 -3.49 -0.07
CA LEU A 581 -25.77 -4.72 -0.08
C LEU A 581 -25.59 -5.18 1.37
N GLN A 582 -25.83 -6.47 1.59
CA GLN A 582 -25.24 -7.17 2.72
C GLN A 582 -23.71 -7.26 2.54
N SER A 583 -23.01 -7.59 3.61
CA SER A 583 -21.61 -8.00 3.56
C SER A 583 -21.38 -9.05 2.45
N HIS A 584 -20.36 -8.85 1.61
CA HIS A 584 -20.00 -9.76 0.50
C HIS A 584 -21.11 -9.99 -0.54
N GLU A 585 -21.59 -8.92 -1.19
CA GLU A 585 -22.65 -8.96 -2.22
C GLU A 585 -22.33 -8.00 -3.36
N PHE A 586 -22.76 -8.30 -4.59
CA PHE A 586 -22.49 -7.46 -5.76
C PHE A 586 -23.69 -6.68 -6.29
N CYS A 587 -23.40 -5.54 -6.93
CA CYS A 587 -24.35 -4.91 -7.83
C CYS A 587 -24.26 -5.53 -9.24
N ASN A 588 -25.41 -5.91 -9.79
CA ASN A 588 -25.53 -6.47 -11.13
C ASN A 588 -26.39 -5.53 -11.99
N LEU A 589 -25.73 -4.57 -12.66
CA LEU A 589 -26.38 -3.49 -13.38
C LEU A 589 -26.70 -3.84 -14.84
N SER A 590 -27.91 -3.47 -15.26
CA SER A 590 -28.32 -3.42 -16.67
C SER A 590 -29.18 -2.17 -16.86
N GLU A 591 -29.25 -1.60 -18.07
CA GLU A 591 -29.85 -0.27 -18.25
C GLU A 591 -30.74 -0.16 -19.49
N VAL A 592 -31.86 0.54 -19.32
CA VAL A 592 -32.76 0.96 -20.40
C VAL A 592 -32.37 2.36 -20.86
N ILE A 593 -31.97 2.50 -22.13
CA ILE A 593 -31.84 3.81 -22.77
C ILE A 593 -33.22 4.28 -23.23
N ALA A 594 -33.81 5.23 -22.51
CA ALA A 594 -35.04 5.91 -22.91
C ALA A 594 -34.73 6.99 -23.96
N ARG A 595 -35.60 7.13 -24.97
CA ARG A 595 -35.44 8.04 -26.12
C ARG A 595 -36.69 8.92 -26.31
N PRO A 596 -36.58 10.08 -26.98
CA PRO A 596 -37.71 11.00 -27.18
C PRO A 596 -38.97 10.36 -27.77
N HIS A 597 -38.80 9.43 -28.72
CA HIS A 597 -39.91 8.76 -29.41
C HIS A 597 -40.28 7.39 -28.82
N ASP A 598 -39.78 7.04 -27.63
CA ASP A 598 -40.24 5.83 -26.95
C ASP A 598 -41.69 5.96 -26.47
N THR A 599 -42.40 4.84 -26.53
CA THR A 599 -43.78 4.69 -26.05
C THR A 599 -43.82 3.67 -24.92
N ASP A 600 -44.94 3.59 -24.18
CA ASP A 600 -45.20 2.49 -23.23
C ASP A 600 -44.81 1.12 -23.80
N LYS A 601 -45.18 0.84 -25.06
CA LYS A 601 -44.90 -0.45 -25.71
C LYS A 601 -43.40 -0.70 -25.94
N THR A 602 -42.62 0.32 -26.33
CA THR A 602 -41.18 0.17 -26.56
C THR A 602 -40.40 0.14 -25.25
N LEU A 603 -40.78 0.96 -24.27
CA LEU A 603 -40.21 0.94 -22.91
C LEU A 603 -40.43 -0.42 -22.23
N LEU A 604 -41.63 -1.00 -22.33
CA LEU A 604 -41.92 -2.33 -21.79
C LEU A 604 -41.16 -3.46 -22.52
N ARG A 605 -40.85 -3.30 -23.81
CA ARG A 605 -39.92 -4.20 -24.52
C ARG A 605 -38.48 -4.03 -24.00
N LYS A 606 -38.01 -2.80 -23.84
CA LYS A 606 -36.63 -2.51 -23.38
C LYS A 606 -36.39 -3.01 -21.95
N ILE A 607 -37.28 -2.72 -20.99
CA ILE A 607 -37.13 -3.19 -19.60
C ILE A 607 -37.15 -4.72 -19.50
N LYS A 608 -37.94 -5.41 -20.33
CA LYS A 608 -37.93 -6.88 -20.43
C LYS A 608 -36.57 -7.40 -20.92
N LEU A 609 -35.96 -6.75 -21.93
CA LEU A 609 -34.65 -7.15 -22.43
C LEU A 609 -33.53 -6.86 -21.44
N ALA A 610 -33.52 -5.68 -20.81
CA ALA A 610 -32.55 -5.33 -19.76
C ALA A 610 -32.68 -6.28 -18.55
N THR A 611 -33.90 -6.60 -18.11
CA THR A 611 -34.11 -7.55 -17.01
C THR A 611 -33.68 -8.97 -17.39
N LEU A 612 -33.89 -9.40 -18.63
CA LEU A 612 -33.38 -10.68 -19.13
C LEU A 612 -31.85 -10.71 -19.10
N LEU A 613 -31.20 -9.66 -19.58
CA LEU A 613 -29.74 -9.52 -19.53
C LEU A 613 -29.23 -9.58 -18.09
N GLY A 614 -29.78 -8.79 -17.17
CA GLY A 614 -29.43 -8.85 -15.75
C GLY A 614 -29.66 -10.24 -15.12
N THR A 615 -30.78 -10.89 -15.46
CA THR A 615 -31.09 -12.26 -14.97
C THR A 615 -30.06 -13.27 -15.49
N TYR A 616 -29.60 -13.14 -16.74
CA TYR A 616 -28.50 -13.94 -17.28
C TYR A 616 -27.16 -13.59 -16.62
N GLN A 617 -26.81 -12.31 -16.46
CA GLN A 617 -25.60 -11.89 -15.73
C GLN A 617 -25.57 -12.46 -14.31
N SER A 618 -26.73 -12.59 -13.64
CA SER A 618 -26.83 -13.19 -12.31
C SER A 618 -26.48 -14.68 -12.24
N THR A 619 -26.39 -15.40 -13.37
CA THR A 619 -25.90 -16.80 -13.41
C THR A 619 -24.38 -16.91 -13.47
N LEU A 620 -23.67 -15.81 -13.73
CA LEU A 620 -22.21 -15.79 -13.94
C LEU A 620 -21.44 -15.76 -12.60
N THR A 621 -21.71 -16.72 -11.73
CA THR A 621 -21.20 -16.79 -10.35
C THR A 621 -19.88 -17.57 -10.20
N LYS A 622 -19.16 -17.79 -11.31
CA LYS A 622 -17.79 -18.35 -11.28
C LYS A 622 -16.78 -17.25 -11.00
N PHE A 623 -16.55 -16.98 -9.72
CA PHE A 623 -15.58 -15.99 -9.28
C PHE A 623 -14.25 -16.68 -8.89
N ASN A 624 -13.13 -16.28 -9.49
CA ASN A 624 -11.83 -16.97 -9.30
C ASN A 624 -10.97 -16.39 -8.16
N TYR A 625 -11.27 -15.17 -7.67
CA TYR A 625 -10.35 -14.37 -6.83
C TYR A 625 -10.99 -13.79 -5.56
N ILE A 626 -12.18 -14.25 -5.18
CA ILE A 626 -12.92 -13.78 -4.00
C ILE A 626 -13.51 -14.97 -3.25
N SER A 627 -13.82 -14.78 -1.96
CA SER A 627 -14.30 -15.86 -1.09
C SER A 627 -15.65 -16.43 -1.52
N GLU A 628 -15.89 -17.71 -1.21
CA GLU A 628 -17.11 -18.44 -1.57
C GLU A 628 -18.39 -17.79 -1.01
N GLN A 629 -18.27 -17.01 0.05
CA GLN A 629 -19.40 -16.28 0.65
C GLN A 629 -20.00 -15.24 -0.31
N TRP A 630 -19.19 -14.59 -1.18
CA TRP A 630 -19.70 -13.73 -2.26
C TRP A 630 -20.54 -14.52 -3.25
N LYS A 631 -20.02 -15.67 -3.70
CA LYS A 631 -20.75 -16.58 -4.59
C LYS A 631 -22.09 -16.98 -3.98
N LYS A 632 -22.08 -17.47 -2.73
CA LYS A 632 -23.30 -17.90 -2.03
C LYS A 632 -24.33 -16.78 -1.89
N ASN A 633 -23.91 -15.58 -1.48
CA ASN A 633 -24.80 -14.42 -1.37
C ASN A 633 -25.42 -14.04 -2.74
N CYS A 634 -24.60 -13.92 -3.78
CA CYS A 634 -25.07 -13.67 -5.14
C CYS A 634 -25.99 -14.78 -5.65
N GLU A 635 -25.76 -16.05 -5.28
CA GLU A 635 -26.56 -17.20 -5.70
C GLU A 635 -27.92 -17.30 -4.98
N ASP A 636 -27.96 -16.86 -3.72
CA ASP A 636 -29.17 -16.75 -2.88
C ASP A 636 -30.05 -15.56 -3.28
N GLU A 637 -29.48 -14.35 -3.31
CA GLU A 637 -30.26 -13.12 -3.54
C GLU A 637 -30.51 -12.83 -5.03
N ARG A 638 -29.59 -13.27 -5.91
CA ARG A 638 -29.57 -13.01 -7.37
C ARG A 638 -29.91 -11.56 -7.72
N LEU A 639 -29.42 -10.58 -6.96
CA LEU A 639 -29.81 -9.18 -7.09
C LEU A 639 -29.63 -8.68 -8.52
N LEU A 640 -30.58 -7.87 -8.99
CA LEU A 640 -30.43 -7.06 -10.21
C LEU A 640 -30.54 -5.58 -9.85
N GLY A 641 -29.89 -4.74 -10.65
CA GLY A 641 -30.06 -3.29 -10.67
C GLY A 641 -30.41 -2.84 -12.08
N VAL A 642 -31.65 -3.07 -12.50
CA VAL A 642 -32.18 -2.64 -13.79
C VAL A 642 -32.52 -1.15 -13.71
N SER A 643 -31.66 -0.33 -14.32
CA SER A 643 -31.72 1.14 -14.36
C SER A 643 -32.45 1.66 -15.60
N ILE A 644 -32.81 2.94 -15.59
CA ILE A 644 -33.31 3.69 -16.75
C ILE A 644 -32.52 5.01 -16.83
N THR A 645 -31.89 5.27 -17.96
CA THR A 645 -31.24 6.55 -18.30
C THR A 645 -31.98 7.22 -19.48
N GLY A 646 -31.78 8.52 -19.67
CA GLY A 646 -32.49 9.32 -20.68
C GLY A 646 -33.89 9.72 -20.25
N GLN A 647 -34.18 9.75 -18.95
CA GLN A 647 -35.56 9.95 -18.48
C GLN A 647 -36.09 11.36 -18.76
N TRP A 648 -35.25 12.40 -18.74
CA TRP A 648 -35.68 13.76 -19.10
C TRP A 648 -35.83 13.98 -20.59
N ASP A 649 -35.14 13.19 -21.42
CA ASP A 649 -35.33 13.19 -22.87
C ASP A 649 -36.58 12.42 -23.32
N CYS A 650 -37.23 11.63 -22.46
CA CYS A 650 -38.34 10.73 -22.81
C CYS A 650 -39.63 11.02 -22.02
N PRO A 651 -40.58 11.80 -22.56
CA PRO A 651 -41.82 12.14 -21.86
C PRO A 651 -42.63 10.92 -21.39
N ALA A 652 -42.64 9.82 -22.16
CA ALA A 652 -43.38 8.61 -21.81
C ALA A 652 -42.87 7.93 -20.52
N VAL A 653 -41.57 7.98 -20.24
CA VAL A 653 -41.00 7.33 -19.03
C VAL A 653 -41.16 8.20 -17.78
N ARG A 654 -41.40 9.51 -17.92
CA ARG A 654 -41.68 10.42 -16.79
C ARG A 654 -43.09 10.27 -16.19
N ASN A 655 -43.79 9.17 -16.47
CA ASN A 655 -45.14 8.88 -15.99
C ASN A 655 -45.12 7.73 -14.96
N GLY A 656 -45.62 8.00 -13.75
CA GLY A 656 -45.69 7.00 -12.67
C GLY A 656 -46.50 5.73 -13.02
N LYS A 657 -47.50 5.83 -13.91
CA LYS A 657 -48.23 4.66 -14.42
C LYS A 657 -47.33 3.79 -15.31
N THR A 658 -46.53 4.40 -16.18
CA THR A 658 -45.58 3.71 -17.08
C THR A 658 -44.45 3.07 -16.27
N LEU A 659 -43.88 3.79 -15.32
CA LEU A 659 -42.86 3.26 -14.39
C LEU A 659 -43.37 2.06 -13.57
N LYS A 660 -44.61 2.12 -13.05
CA LYS A 660 -45.26 0.97 -12.39
C LYS A 660 -45.41 -0.23 -13.34
N LYS A 661 -45.83 -0.02 -14.59
CA LYS A 661 -45.88 -1.09 -15.60
C LYS A 661 -44.49 -1.68 -15.89
N MET A 662 -43.44 -0.84 -15.95
CA MET A 662 -42.07 -1.28 -16.17
C MET A 662 -41.54 -2.12 -15.00
N ARG A 663 -41.72 -1.68 -13.75
CA ARG A 663 -41.39 -2.46 -12.53
C ARG A 663 -42.14 -3.78 -12.47
N ALA A 664 -43.44 -3.79 -12.75
CA ALA A 664 -44.23 -5.02 -12.80
C ALA A 664 -43.75 -5.97 -13.91
N THR A 665 -43.27 -5.42 -15.02
CA THR A 665 -42.75 -6.19 -16.17
C THR A 665 -41.36 -6.75 -15.90
N SER A 666 -40.48 -6.03 -15.20
CA SER A 666 -39.18 -6.57 -14.79
C SER A 666 -39.36 -7.73 -13.80
N VAL A 667 -40.18 -7.57 -12.75
CA VAL A 667 -40.49 -8.64 -11.79
C VAL A 667 -41.04 -9.90 -12.48
N LYS A 668 -42.04 -9.75 -13.36
CA LYS A 668 -42.61 -10.88 -14.13
C LYS A 668 -41.59 -11.51 -15.10
N THR A 669 -40.70 -10.72 -15.68
CA THR A 669 -39.66 -11.19 -16.59
C THR A 669 -38.62 -12.01 -15.85
N ASN A 670 -38.10 -11.48 -14.74
CA ASN A 670 -37.14 -12.19 -13.89
C ASN A 670 -37.73 -13.53 -13.39
N GLN A 671 -38.93 -13.54 -12.82
CA GLN A 671 -39.61 -14.78 -12.41
C GLN A 671 -39.70 -15.82 -13.55
N LYS A 672 -40.06 -15.38 -14.77
CA LYS A 672 -40.14 -16.26 -15.95
C LYS A 672 -38.79 -16.83 -16.36
N TYR A 673 -37.72 -16.04 -16.34
CA TYR A 673 -36.41 -16.46 -16.82
C TYR A 673 -35.56 -17.15 -15.74
N SER A 674 -35.66 -16.76 -14.47
CA SER A 674 -35.10 -17.53 -13.33
C SER A 674 -35.62 -18.97 -13.34
N LYS A 675 -36.93 -19.18 -13.54
CA LYS A 675 -37.52 -20.53 -13.72
C LYS A 675 -36.97 -21.28 -14.94
N ARG A 676 -36.60 -20.58 -16.02
CA ARG A 676 -36.00 -21.20 -17.23
C ARG A 676 -34.53 -21.53 -17.06
N PHE A 677 -33.79 -20.75 -16.29
CA PHE A 677 -32.37 -20.97 -16.00
C PHE A 677 -32.14 -21.89 -14.78
N GLY A 678 -33.20 -22.29 -14.06
CA GLY A 678 -33.09 -23.12 -12.86
C GLY A 678 -32.53 -22.40 -11.63
N ILE A 679 -32.62 -21.07 -11.58
CA ILE A 679 -32.11 -20.24 -10.48
C ILE A 679 -33.23 -19.63 -9.63
N ASN A 680 -32.86 -19.12 -8.46
CA ASN A 680 -33.75 -18.32 -7.62
C ASN A 680 -34.23 -17.03 -8.35
N PRO A 681 -35.48 -16.58 -8.12
CA PRO A 681 -35.91 -15.23 -8.49
C PRO A 681 -35.18 -14.17 -7.67
N SER A 682 -34.90 -13.02 -8.30
CA SER A 682 -34.10 -11.94 -7.72
C SER A 682 -34.82 -11.20 -6.60
N MET A 683 -34.17 -11.07 -5.44
CA MET A 683 -34.75 -10.45 -4.24
C MET A 683 -35.05 -8.95 -4.40
N SER A 684 -34.28 -8.23 -5.22
CA SER A 684 -34.58 -6.86 -5.67
C SER A 684 -34.06 -6.64 -7.09
N ILE A 685 -34.78 -5.87 -7.90
CA ILE A 685 -34.58 -5.80 -9.36
C ILE A 685 -34.33 -4.40 -9.90
N THR A 686 -35.08 -3.38 -9.48
CA THR A 686 -35.05 -2.05 -10.12
C THR A 686 -34.34 -0.99 -9.26
N CYS A 687 -33.48 -0.19 -9.89
CA CYS A 687 -32.80 0.97 -9.29
C CYS A 687 -32.81 2.13 -10.29
N VAL A 688 -32.23 3.28 -9.96
CA VAL A 688 -31.70 4.18 -11.01
C VAL A 688 -30.29 4.60 -10.63
N LYS A 689 -29.39 4.54 -11.62
CA LYS A 689 -28.01 5.01 -11.54
C LYS A 689 -27.90 6.37 -12.27
N PRO A 690 -27.12 7.34 -11.76
CA PRO A 690 -26.63 8.47 -12.55
C PRO A 690 -25.58 7.93 -13.53
N SER A 691 -26.02 7.53 -14.72
CA SER A 691 -25.19 6.77 -15.65
C SER A 691 -24.26 7.66 -16.47
N GLY A 692 -23.17 8.12 -15.84
CA GLY A 692 -22.17 9.02 -16.44
C GLY A 692 -21.72 8.59 -17.83
N THR A 693 -20.92 7.52 -17.94
CA THR A 693 -20.36 7.08 -19.22
C THR A 693 -21.43 6.67 -20.24
N VAL A 694 -22.39 5.81 -19.85
CA VAL A 694 -23.41 5.26 -20.77
C VAL A 694 -24.30 6.35 -21.34
N SER A 695 -24.66 7.37 -20.55
CA SER A 695 -25.47 8.49 -21.05
C SER A 695 -24.73 9.33 -22.09
N GLN A 696 -23.41 9.47 -21.98
CA GLN A 696 -22.58 10.12 -23.01
C GLN A 696 -22.44 9.23 -24.25
N THR A 697 -22.12 7.93 -24.09
CA THR A 697 -21.98 6.98 -25.21
C THR A 697 -23.24 6.93 -26.09
N PHE A 698 -24.42 7.05 -25.49
CA PHE A 698 -25.68 7.05 -26.22
C PHE A 698 -26.27 8.44 -26.48
N ASP A 699 -25.65 9.54 -26.06
CA ASP A 699 -26.22 10.89 -26.08
C ASP A 699 -27.66 10.94 -25.50
N CYS A 700 -27.77 10.83 -24.17
CA CYS A 700 -29.03 10.98 -23.44
C CYS A 700 -28.83 11.65 -22.08
N SER A 701 -29.91 12.10 -21.44
CA SER A 701 -29.89 12.57 -20.05
C SER A 701 -29.43 11.45 -19.09
N SER A 702 -28.74 11.78 -18.00
CA SER A 702 -28.10 10.78 -17.13
C SER A 702 -29.05 10.32 -16.02
N GLY A 703 -29.49 9.06 -16.03
CA GLY A 703 -30.40 8.53 -15.00
C GLY A 703 -31.69 9.35 -14.87
N ILE A 704 -31.93 9.91 -13.67
CA ILE A 704 -33.03 10.87 -13.41
C ILE A 704 -32.65 12.34 -13.57
N HIS A 705 -31.46 12.68 -14.06
CA HIS A 705 -31.00 14.06 -14.21
C HIS A 705 -31.43 14.67 -15.55
N PRO A 706 -31.79 15.97 -15.58
CA PRO A 706 -31.84 16.78 -16.80
C PRO A 706 -30.47 16.83 -17.50
N ARG A 707 -30.43 17.40 -18.71
CA ARG A 707 -29.14 17.69 -19.38
C ARG A 707 -28.45 18.88 -18.70
N HIS A 708 -27.15 19.06 -18.93
CA HIS A 708 -26.40 20.14 -18.25
C HIS A 708 -26.87 21.53 -18.72
N SER A 709 -26.66 21.84 -20.00
CA SER A 709 -27.12 23.09 -20.64
C SER A 709 -27.26 22.87 -22.16
N GLN A 710 -27.81 23.86 -22.88
CA GLN A 710 -27.96 23.81 -24.35
C GLN A 710 -26.60 23.81 -25.07
N TYR A 711 -25.61 24.50 -24.51
CA TYR A 711 -24.23 24.59 -25.02
C TYR A 711 -23.25 24.54 -23.83
N TYR A 712 -22.27 23.65 -23.88
CA TYR A 712 -21.24 23.52 -22.84
C TYR A 712 -19.91 23.00 -23.39
N ILE A 713 -18.83 23.29 -22.68
CA ILE A 713 -17.57 22.55 -22.82
C ILE A 713 -17.66 21.30 -21.93
N ARG A 714 -17.39 20.13 -22.50
CA ARG A 714 -17.21 18.87 -21.76
C ARG A 714 -15.72 18.60 -21.62
N ARG A 715 -15.25 18.41 -20.39
CA ARG A 715 -13.84 18.09 -20.10
C ARG A 715 -13.60 16.61 -19.80
N ILE A 716 -12.60 16.01 -20.45
CA ILE A 716 -12.17 14.62 -20.25
C ILE A 716 -10.71 14.61 -19.83
N ARG A 717 -10.40 13.87 -18.76
CA ARG A 717 -9.03 13.68 -18.25
C ARG A 717 -8.44 12.43 -18.89
N ILE A 718 -7.18 12.50 -19.31
CA ILE A 718 -6.44 11.40 -19.95
C ILE A 718 -4.96 11.45 -19.52
N SER A 719 -4.31 10.28 -19.45
CA SER A 719 -2.88 10.22 -19.13
C SER A 719 -2.04 10.78 -20.27
N ALA A 720 -0.94 11.45 -19.96
CA ALA A 720 0.06 11.87 -20.94
C ALA A 720 0.71 10.67 -21.66
N THR A 721 0.72 9.50 -21.03
CA THR A 721 1.27 8.25 -21.59
C THR A 721 0.32 7.50 -22.53
N ASP A 722 -0.96 7.86 -22.54
CA ASP A 722 -2.03 7.16 -23.29
C ASP A 722 -1.85 7.35 -24.81
N SER A 723 -1.95 6.28 -25.59
CA SER A 723 -1.80 6.34 -27.04
C SER A 723 -2.94 7.12 -27.74
N LEU A 724 -4.14 7.16 -27.15
CA LEU A 724 -5.22 8.04 -27.59
C LEU A 724 -4.88 9.52 -27.31
N PHE A 725 -4.24 9.85 -26.19
CA PHE A 725 -3.83 11.24 -25.90
C PHE A 725 -2.84 11.75 -26.95
N LYS A 726 -1.79 10.98 -27.24
CA LYS A 726 -0.78 11.32 -28.27
C LYS A 726 -1.45 11.59 -29.62
N MET A 727 -2.38 10.72 -30.03
CA MET A 727 -3.13 10.88 -31.27
C MET A 727 -3.98 12.16 -31.30
N VAL A 728 -4.73 12.49 -30.24
CA VAL A 728 -5.58 13.69 -30.23
C VAL A 728 -4.78 14.98 -30.06
N ASN A 729 -3.64 14.93 -29.36
CA ASN A 729 -2.68 16.03 -29.25
C ASN A 729 -2.13 16.41 -30.63
N ASP A 730 -1.62 15.43 -31.39
CA ASP A 730 -1.05 15.65 -32.72
C ASP A 730 -2.10 16.12 -33.74
N GLN A 731 -3.37 15.79 -33.52
CA GLN A 731 -4.51 16.30 -34.30
C GLN A 731 -5.00 17.67 -33.81
N GLY A 732 -4.36 18.28 -32.81
CA GLY A 732 -4.61 19.65 -32.36
C GLY A 732 -5.82 19.84 -31.45
N ILE A 733 -6.30 18.79 -30.77
CA ILE A 733 -7.45 18.89 -29.87
C ILE A 733 -7.10 19.80 -28.68
N PRO A 734 -7.96 20.79 -28.34
CA PRO A 734 -7.74 21.68 -27.20
C PRO A 734 -7.58 20.91 -25.89
N HIS A 735 -6.50 21.17 -25.17
CA HIS A 735 -6.16 20.51 -23.92
C HIS A 735 -5.40 21.43 -22.97
N ASN A 736 -5.51 21.17 -21.67
CA ASN A 736 -4.80 21.87 -20.61
C ASN A 736 -4.12 20.84 -19.68
N PRO A 737 -2.99 21.14 -19.01
CA PRO A 737 -2.50 20.29 -17.92
C PRO A 737 -3.53 20.25 -16.77
N GLU A 738 -3.55 19.16 -16.01
CA GLU A 738 -4.42 19.04 -14.82
C GLU A 738 -4.13 20.16 -13.80
N VAL A 739 -5.14 20.52 -13.00
CA VAL A 739 -5.02 21.54 -11.95
C VAL A 739 -3.86 21.19 -11.00
N GLY A 740 -2.87 22.08 -10.91
CA GLY A 740 -1.66 21.89 -10.10
C GLY A 740 -0.46 21.32 -10.85
N GLN A 741 -0.57 20.99 -12.15
CA GLN A 741 0.53 20.49 -12.98
C GLN A 741 0.99 21.55 -14.00
N THR A 742 2.29 21.55 -14.30
CA THR A 742 2.91 22.48 -15.28
C THR A 742 2.87 21.87 -16.69
N ALA A 743 2.64 22.69 -17.71
CA ALA A 743 2.70 22.23 -19.11
C ALA A 743 4.12 21.70 -19.44
N GLY A 744 4.18 20.53 -20.09
CA GLY A 744 5.44 19.83 -20.39
C GLY A 744 5.86 18.78 -19.35
N GLU A 745 5.46 18.95 -18.08
CA GLU A 745 5.73 17.99 -16.98
C GLU A 745 4.45 17.30 -16.48
N ALA A 746 3.29 17.65 -17.03
CA ALA A 746 2.01 17.09 -16.62
C ALA A 746 1.86 15.62 -17.03
N ASN A 747 1.54 14.77 -16.05
CA ASN A 747 1.19 13.36 -16.24
C ASN A 747 -0.27 13.18 -16.67
N THR A 748 -1.12 14.20 -16.47
CA THR A 748 -2.53 14.17 -16.84
C THR A 748 -2.91 15.45 -17.59
N TYR A 749 -3.58 15.28 -18.72
CA TYR A 749 -4.13 16.38 -19.52
C TYR A 749 -5.66 16.33 -19.55
N VAL A 750 -6.25 17.51 -19.69
CA VAL A 750 -7.69 17.77 -19.67
C VAL A 750 -8.11 18.27 -21.05
N LEU A 751 -8.66 17.36 -21.86
CA LEU A 751 -9.21 17.62 -23.19
C LEU A 751 -10.54 18.38 -23.08
N GLU A 752 -10.76 19.37 -23.95
CA GLU A 752 -11.98 20.18 -23.98
C GLU A 752 -12.79 19.93 -25.26
N PHE A 753 -14.06 19.53 -25.13
CA PHE A 753 -14.96 19.26 -26.26
C PHE A 753 -16.16 20.24 -26.24
N PRO A 754 -16.39 21.06 -27.28
CA PRO A 754 -17.58 21.89 -27.38
C PRO A 754 -18.80 21.02 -27.75
N VAL A 755 -19.80 20.96 -26.87
CA VAL A 755 -21.01 20.12 -27.02
C VAL A 755 -22.26 20.99 -27.11
N LYS A 756 -23.16 20.60 -28.02
CA LYS A 756 -24.51 21.14 -28.16
C LYS A 756 -25.51 20.03 -27.84
N ALA A 757 -26.39 20.26 -26.88
CA ALA A 757 -27.49 19.34 -26.59
C ALA A 757 -28.58 19.36 -27.68
N PRO A 758 -29.39 18.30 -27.82
CA PRO A 758 -30.56 18.31 -28.70
C PRO A 758 -31.52 19.47 -28.42
N THR A 759 -32.10 20.03 -29.48
CA THR A 759 -33.08 21.11 -29.37
C THR A 759 -34.33 20.65 -28.61
N GLY A 760 -34.79 21.46 -27.65
CA GLY A 760 -35.98 21.14 -26.84
C GLY A 760 -35.73 20.16 -25.68
N SER A 761 -34.47 19.84 -25.39
CA SER A 761 -34.09 19.20 -24.12
C SER A 761 -34.38 20.10 -22.92
N VAL A 762 -34.59 19.50 -21.75
CA VAL A 762 -34.70 20.19 -20.46
C VAL A 762 -33.34 20.14 -19.76
N PHE A 763 -32.92 21.29 -19.23
CA PHE A 763 -31.62 21.51 -18.61
C PHE A 763 -31.68 21.57 -17.07
N LYS A 764 -30.51 21.50 -16.42
CA LYS A 764 -30.36 21.52 -14.95
C LYS A 764 -31.03 22.74 -14.33
N ASP A 765 -30.91 23.89 -14.99
CA ASP A 765 -31.33 25.18 -14.47
C ASP A 765 -32.79 25.53 -14.85
N ASP A 766 -33.43 24.72 -15.72
CA ASP A 766 -34.87 24.83 -16.03
C ASP A 766 -35.76 24.21 -14.94
N VAL A 767 -35.17 23.48 -13.96
CA VAL A 767 -35.90 22.62 -13.02
C VAL A 767 -35.52 22.95 -11.57
N THR A 768 -36.51 23.36 -10.78
CA THR A 768 -36.33 23.70 -9.36
C THR A 768 -35.90 22.48 -8.54
N ALA A 769 -35.24 22.70 -7.40
CA ALA A 769 -34.81 21.64 -6.49
C ALA A 769 -36.00 20.79 -6.00
N ILE A 770 -37.13 21.44 -5.72
CA ILE A 770 -38.38 20.78 -5.35
C ILE A 770 -38.96 19.95 -6.50
N GLN A 771 -38.92 20.45 -7.74
CA GLN A 771 -39.33 19.66 -8.92
C GLN A 771 -38.43 18.43 -9.13
N GLN A 772 -37.11 18.55 -8.90
CA GLN A 772 -36.18 17.42 -8.93
C GLN A 772 -36.51 16.39 -7.83
N LEU A 773 -36.84 16.84 -6.61
CA LEU A 773 -37.19 15.97 -5.48
C LEU A 773 -38.55 15.27 -5.64
N GLU A 774 -39.59 15.97 -6.09
CA GLU A 774 -40.88 15.36 -6.43
C GLU A 774 -40.75 14.38 -7.60
N TYR A 775 -39.90 14.68 -8.59
CA TYR A 775 -39.58 13.72 -9.64
C TYR A 775 -38.82 12.49 -9.11
N TRP A 776 -37.83 12.69 -8.22
CA TRP A 776 -37.12 11.61 -7.53
C TRP A 776 -38.08 10.72 -6.73
N LYS A 777 -39.02 11.32 -5.97
CA LYS A 777 -40.05 10.62 -5.18
C LYS A 777 -41.01 9.85 -6.08
N MET A 778 -41.40 10.44 -7.21
CA MET A 778 -42.20 9.76 -8.23
C MET A 778 -41.46 8.52 -8.77
N VAL A 779 -40.16 8.61 -9.06
CA VAL A 779 -39.35 7.46 -9.48
C VAL A 779 -39.15 6.44 -8.34
N LYS A 780 -38.86 6.88 -7.11
CA LYS A 780 -38.70 6.01 -5.93
C LYS A 780 -39.94 5.16 -5.69
N MET A 781 -41.12 5.80 -5.67
CA MET A 781 -42.38 5.15 -5.32
C MET A 781 -42.97 4.32 -6.47
N ASN A 782 -42.73 4.70 -7.73
CA ASN A 782 -43.35 4.01 -8.88
C ASN A 782 -42.43 2.98 -9.56
N PHE A 783 -41.10 3.14 -9.50
CA PHE A 783 -40.15 2.27 -10.22
C PHE A 783 -39.21 1.45 -9.34
N THR A 784 -38.50 2.06 -8.40
CA THR A 784 -37.33 1.41 -7.77
C THR A 784 -37.69 0.46 -6.64
N GLU A 785 -36.96 -0.65 -6.56
CA GLU A 785 -36.90 -1.56 -5.43
C GLU A 785 -35.68 -1.32 -4.53
N HIS A 786 -34.61 -0.77 -5.10
CA HIS A 786 -33.45 -0.27 -4.36
C HIS A 786 -33.62 1.25 -4.10
N ASN A 787 -32.75 2.07 -4.67
CA ASN A 787 -32.77 3.53 -4.58
C ASN A 787 -32.60 4.15 -5.99
N PRO A 788 -33.21 5.32 -6.27
CA PRO A 788 -32.77 6.20 -7.35
C PRO A 788 -31.62 7.05 -6.82
N SER A 789 -30.39 6.78 -7.25
CA SER A 789 -29.25 7.64 -6.90
C SER A 789 -29.33 8.95 -7.67
N ALA A 790 -29.28 10.08 -6.96
CA ALA A 790 -29.45 11.41 -7.53
C ALA A 790 -28.73 12.48 -6.71
N THR A 791 -28.01 13.35 -7.42
CA THR A 791 -27.58 14.67 -6.92
C THR A 791 -28.61 15.73 -7.29
N ILE A 792 -29.17 16.42 -6.31
CA ILE A 792 -30.17 17.49 -6.48
C ILE A 792 -29.47 18.84 -6.55
N SER A 793 -29.68 19.61 -7.61
CA SER A 793 -29.10 20.95 -7.75
C SER A 793 -30.00 22.00 -7.09
N VAL A 794 -29.51 22.67 -6.05
CA VAL A 794 -30.26 23.60 -5.18
C VAL A 794 -29.80 25.04 -5.39
N GLY A 795 -30.72 25.94 -5.72
CA GLY A 795 -30.48 27.39 -5.78
C GLY A 795 -30.52 28.03 -4.39
N GLU A 796 -29.98 29.24 -4.28
CA GLU A 796 -29.80 29.96 -3.01
C GLU A 796 -31.12 30.15 -2.23
N GLU A 797 -32.21 30.53 -2.90
CA GLU A 797 -33.52 30.70 -2.26
C GLU A 797 -34.26 29.38 -1.97
N GLU A 798 -33.76 28.23 -2.46
CA GLU A 798 -34.47 26.95 -2.38
C GLU A 798 -34.06 26.07 -1.18
N TRP A 799 -32.93 26.38 -0.53
CA TRP A 799 -32.35 25.53 0.52
C TRP A 799 -33.33 25.20 1.65
N VAL A 800 -34.10 26.19 2.13
CA VAL A 800 -35.07 26.00 3.22
C VAL A 800 -36.22 25.08 2.81
N ALA A 801 -36.74 25.25 1.59
CA ALA A 801 -37.82 24.41 1.07
C ALA A 801 -37.37 22.94 0.91
N VAL A 802 -36.11 22.71 0.53
CA VAL A 802 -35.55 21.36 0.43
C VAL A 802 -35.47 20.68 1.81
N VAL A 803 -35.04 21.36 2.88
CA VAL A 803 -35.02 20.76 4.24
C VAL A 803 -36.42 20.30 4.66
N ALA A 804 -37.42 21.17 4.51
CA ALA A 804 -38.80 20.87 4.86
C ALA A 804 -39.29 19.62 4.11
N TRP A 805 -39.05 19.58 2.80
CA TRP A 805 -39.40 18.42 1.96
C TRP A 805 -38.70 17.13 2.41
N LEU A 806 -37.41 17.17 2.71
CA LEU A 806 -36.66 15.99 3.18
C LEU A 806 -37.18 15.49 4.52
N TYR A 807 -37.50 16.40 5.43
CA TYR A 807 -38.04 16.05 6.74
C TYR A 807 -39.43 15.41 6.65
N GLU A 808 -40.31 15.93 5.78
CA GLU A 808 -41.64 15.34 5.51
C GLU A 808 -41.55 13.96 4.86
N ASN A 809 -40.60 13.76 3.94
CA ASN A 809 -40.49 12.56 3.12
C ASN A 809 -39.42 11.57 3.62
N TRP A 810 -38.91 11.74 4.84
CA TRP A 810 -37.74 11.01 5.36
C TRP A 810 -37.83 9.49 5.18
N ASP A 811 -38.98 8.90 5.47
CA ASP A 811 -39.23 7.45 5.44
C ASP A 811 -39.06 6.79 4.07
N ILE A 812 -39.08 7.57 2.97
CA ILE A 812 -38.84 7.05 1.62
C ILE A 812 -37.42 7.30 1.11
N ILE A 813 -36.64 8.16 1.77
CA ILE A 813 -35.25 8.46 1.42
C ILE A 813 -34.40 7.20 1.67
N GLY A 814 -33.60 6.83 0.68
CA GLY A 814 -32.56 5.80 0.81
C GLY A 814 -31.17 6.42 0.68
N GLY A 815 -30.89 7.05 -0.46
CA GLY A 815 -29.68 7.83 -0.68
C GLY A 815 -29.93 9.03 -1.59
N LEU A 816 -29.48 10.21 -1.17
CA LEU A 816 -29.58 11.48 -1.90
C LEU A 816 -28.31 12.31 -1.71
N SER A 817 -27.85 12.99 -2.75
CA SER A 817 -26.79 13.99 -2.68
C SER A 817 -27.32 15.35 -3.13
N PHE A 818 -26.65 16.44 -2.76
CA PHE A 818 -27.06 17.80 -3.10
C PHE A 818 -25.90 18.52 -3.79
N LEU A 819 -26.15 19.67 -4.41
CA LEU A 819 -25.12 20.52 -5.00
C LEU A 819 -25.66 21.94 -5.15
N PRO A 820 -24.91 22.99 -4.76
CA PRO A 820 -25.27 24.37 -5.13
C PRO A 820 -25.44 24.52 -6.65
N ARG A 821 -26.46 25.26 -7.09
CA ARG A 821 -26.74 25.43 -8.52
C ARG A 821 -25.65 26.29 -9.20
N SER A 822 -25.22 27.37 -8.54
CA SER A 822 -24.11 28.27 -8.91
C SER A 822 -22.83 28.00 -8.09
N ASP A 823 -21.77 28.77 -8.36
CA ASP A 823 -20.54 28.86 -7.55
C ASP A 823 -19.69 27.57 -7.43
N HIS A 824 -19.32 27.00 -8.57
CA HIS A 824 -18.37 25.90 -8.62
C HIS A 824 -16.95 26.45 -8.43
N VAL A 825 -16.33 26.18 -7.28
CA VAL A 825 -14.95 26.62 -6.98
C VAL A 825 -13.88 25.84 -7.80
N TYR A 826 -14.31 24.85 -8.59
CA TYR A 826 -13.43 23.95 -9.34
C TYR A 826 -12.94 24.55 -10.67
N ARG A 827 -11.64 24.85 -10.73
CA ARG A 827 -10.92 25.10 -12.00
C ARG A 827 -10.98 23.85 -12.90
N LEU A 828 -11.13 24.05 -14.21
CA LEU A 828 -11.32 22.97 -15.20
C LEU A 828 -12.49 22.02 -14.85
N ALA A 829 -13.65 22.59 -14.52
CA ALA A 829 -14.87 21.83 -14.22
C ALA A 829 -15.24 20.84 -15.34
N PRO A 830 -15.75 19.63 -15.03
CA PRO A 830 -16.08 18.60 -16.04
C PRO A 830 -17.11 19.04 -17.08
N TYR A 831 -17.98 19.98 -16.72
CA TYR A 831 -18.92 20.66 -17.59
C TYR A 831 -18.83 22.15 -17.31
N GLU A 832 -18.80 22.98 -18.35
CA GLU A 832 -18.82 24.43 -18.24
C GLU A 832 -19.84 25.00 -19.24
N PRO A 833 -20.89 25.70 -18.77
CA PRO A 833 -21.89 26.28 -19.67
C PRO A 833 -21.28 27.44 -20.48
N ILE A 834 -21.55 27.47 -21.78
CA ILE A 834 -21.08 28.52 -22.69
C ILE A 834 -22.26 29.10 -23.48
N ASN A 835 -22.11 30.31 -24.01
CA ASN A 835 -23.12 30.88 -24.90
C ASN A 835 -22.98 30.33 -26.34
N LYS A 836 -24.02 30.52 -27.15
CA LYS A 836 -24.04 30.05 -28.55
C LYS A 836 -22.88 30.61 -29.39
N LYS A 837 -22.49 31.87 -29.21
CA LYS A 837 -21.39 32.49 -29.97
C LYS A 837 -20.06 31.81 -29.66
N GLN A 838 -19.77 31.56 -28.38
CA GLN A 838 -18.59 30.80 -27.95
C GLN A 838 -18.59 29.37 -28.52
N TYR A 839 -19.74 28.68 -28.50
CA TYR A 839 -19.86 27.36 -29.12
C TYR A 839 -19.58 27.41 -30.63
N ASP A 840 -20.22 28.32 -31.37
CA ASP A 840 -20.04 28.49 -32.81
C ASP A 840 -18.58 28.88 -33.18
N GLU A 841 -17.86 29.58 -32.30
CA GLU A 841 -16.43 29.92 -32.46
C GLU A 841 -15.50 28.73 -32.14
N LEU A 842 -15.77 27.98 -31.07
CA LEU A 842 -15.00 26.79 -30.69
C LEU A 842 -15.17 25.67 -31.70
N THR A 843 -16.40 25.36 -32.12
CA THR A 843 -16.68 24.31 -33.11
C THR A 843 -16.07 24.60 -34.48
N LYS A 844 -15.94 25.86 -34.89
CA LYS A 844 -15.21 26.23 -36.13
C LYS A 844 -13.69 26.00 -36.04
N LYS A 845 -13.12 26.04 -34.84
CA LYS A 845 -11.70 25.79 -34.58
C LYS A 845 -11.40 24.35 -34.19
N PHE A 846 -12.43 23.55 -33.91
CA PHE A 846 -12.27 22.18 -33.44
C PHE A 846 -11.81 21.27 -34.58
N PRO A 847 -10.70 20.54 -34.44
CA PRO A 847 -10.17 19.71 -35.51
C PRO A 847 -11.04 18.46 -35.73
N GLN A 848 -11.02 17.94 -36.95
CA GLN A 848 -11.66 16.68 -37.28
C GLN A 848 -10.81 15.52 -36.75
N ILE A 849 -11.36 14.72 -35.83
CA ILE A 849 -10.66 13.55 -35.28
C ILE A 849 -10.72 12.39 -36.27
N ASP A 850 -9.55 11.95 -36.70
CA ASP A 850 -9.34 10.73 -37.48
C ASP A 850 -8.83 9.61 -36.57
N TYR A 851 -9.78 8.78 -36.10
CA TYR A 851 -9.52 7.61 -35.27
C TYR A 851 -8.80 6.47 -36.02
N SER A 852 -8.74 6.48 -37.36
CA SER A 852 -8.03 5.42 -38.11
C SER A 852 -6.52 5.45 -37.87
N LYS A 853 -6.00 6.61 -37.46
CA LYS A 853 -4.59 6.81 -37.10
C LYS A 853 -4.20 6.20 -35.76
N LEU A 854 -5.16 5.79 -34.90
CA LEU A 854 -4.85 5.24 -33.56
C LEU A 854 -3.87 4.05 -33.63
N VAL A 855 -4.00 3.22 -34.65
CA VAL A 855 -3.12 2.06 -34.95
C VAL A 855 -1.64 2.45 -35.15
N MET A 856 -1.33 3.71 -35.46
CA MET A 856 0.05 4.21 -35.56
C MET A 856 0.67 4.51 -34.18
N TYR A 857 -0.15 4.79 -33.17
CA TYR A 857 0.24 5.11 -31.81
C TYR A 857 0.19 3.88 -30.91
N GLU A 858 -0.90 3.11 -30.98
CA GLU A 858 -1.12 1.87 -30.24
C GLU A 858 -0.35 0.70 -30.89
N ARG A 859 0.95 0.59 -30.56
CA ARG A 859 1.87 -0.43 -31.09
C ARG A 859 1.72 -1.82 -30.45
N THR A 860 1.05 -1.86 -29.30
CA THR A 860 0.72 -3.04 -28.51
C THR A 860 -0.71 -2.85 -28.03
N ASP A 861 -1.48 -3.93 -27.89
CA ASP A 861 -2.84 -3.88 -27.38
C ASP A 861 -2.86 -3.28 -25.95
N GLU A 862 -3.29 -2.02 -25.82
CA GLU A 862 -3.42 -1.31 -24.54
C GLU A 862 -4.78 -1.65 -23.87
N THR A 863 -5.61 -2.50 -24.50
CA THR A 863 -6.93 -2.91 -23.99
C THR A 863 -6.90 -4.15 -23.08
N GLU A 864 -5.76 -4.86 -22.97
CA GLU A 864 -5.51 -5.90 -21.95
C GLU A 864 -5.35 -5.30 -20.52
N GLN A 865 -6.39 -4.62 -20.02
CA GLN A 865 -6.49 -4.15 -18.62
C GLN A 865 -6.48 -5.30 -17.58
N ALA A 866 -6.30 -6.56 -17.99
CA ALA A 866 -6.17 -7.71 -17.10
C ALA A 866 -4.93 -7.65 -16.17
N LYS A 867 -3.96 -6.77 -16.45
CA LYS A 867 -2.79 -6.51 -15.58
C LYS A 867 -2.92 -5.26 -14.72
N GLU A 868 -3.81 -4.33 -15.06
CA GLU A 868 -4.06 -3.15 -14.24
C GLU A 868 -5.09 -3.46 -13.14
N LEU A 869 -4.71 -3.22 -11.89
CA LEU A 869 -5.66 -3.19 -10.79
C LEU A 869 -6.68 -2.08 -11.05
N ALA A 870 -7.96 -2.43 -11.12
CA ALA A 870 -9.09 -1.52 -11.38
C ALA A 870 -9.39 -0.56 -10.20
N CYS A 871 -8.37 0.19 -9.77
CA CYS A 871 -8.33 1.36 -8.88
C CYS A 871 -6.89 1.90 -8.68
N ALA A 872 -5.91 1.54 -9.54
CA ALA A 872 -4.51 2.01 -9.46
C ALA A 872 -4.31 3.46 -9.96
N GLY A 873 -5.18 4.39 -9.55
CA GLY A 873 -4.97 5.81 -9.80
C GLY A 873 -3.86 6.36 -8.91
N GLY A 874 -2.63 6.45 -9.44
CA GLY A 874 -1.54 7.15 -8.74
C GLY A 874 -0.11 6.93 -9.25
N THR A 875 0.20 5.85 -9.96
CA THR A 875 1.58 5.55 -10.39
C THR A 875 1.63 4.87 -11.76
N CYS A 876 1.98 5.64 -12.81
CA CYS A 876 2.73 5.06 -13.92
C CYS A 876 4.15 4.70 -13.46
N GLU A 877 4.75 3.73 -14.15
CA GLU A 877 6.03 3.08 -13.90
C GLU A 877 7.23 4.05 -14.16
N ILE A 878 8.52 3.79 -13.90
CA ILE A 878 9.42 2.60 -13.92
C ILE A 878 10.55 2.92 -12.87
N ILE A 879 11.16 2.02 -12.10
CA ILE A 879 11.97 0.80 -12.39
C ILE A 879 11.66 -0.33 -11.40
#